data_AF-A0A2G9IES4-F1
#
_entry.id   AF-A0A2G9IES4-F1
#
_cell.length_a   1.000
_cell.length_b   1.000
_cell.length_c   1.000
_cell.angle_alpha   90.00
_cell.angle_beta   90.00
_cell.angle_gamma   90.00
#
_symmetry.space_group_name_H-M   'P 1'
#
loop_
_entity.id
_entity.type
_entity.pdbx_description
1 polymer ?
#
loop_
_entity_poly.entity_id
_entity_poly.type
_entity_poly.pdbx_seq_one_letter_code
_entity_poly.pdbx_strand_id
1 'polypeptide(L)'
;MKKLLFLTFAVVLGISSAHAQTRVLQRDLSTAGSAQLFTSHKTQVKKIDPAANQIWWGYGTETENRGGLGVRAAETHDVAIFVAPDNSAIVGKTIKAIRFYLRDKANTNNVKVWISKSLPDDISSADYVQDVDQSALKAGDESGKKQGLANDIALNKAYTIGSEGVYIGYSFTLTSASDEKTQYPILTWEGKKTANSFYLRTSKSINKWANFSNEDYGRLSLQILVEGDFVQNSVTPSSLQDLVVVKNTTGKSKLVVTNGGSAGISSIDYTIATDGAVGAEQHLDINPPFKTYGGQFTIDLPLAADANTGTTTKTITITKVNGKTNEASNKTVTCKLTTVGKQVKRGVVVEEFTGTGCPWCPRGLAGMKKLRDTFGENFIGVGIHQFNQSDPMFCTNYAKINFGGAPSCKIDRNETMDPFYGTGNDICDDFKEALARVAGVGVSVTGKLNANRTEVTATATIEPLLSGTYEIAYALIGDELTGTGSVWKQSNNYAARTPAQWGTDDPYLTPFCKGGKYGSTKVTLAYDDVLLSSSYVSGTNKAKIDPLQEGKVVTNTYTLTLPTKPVLKEAIEKAGYDKLAVIAMIIRKDGKIENAAKFYLSNDPAGVEGISENKSELKEVARYTIDGRRISTPQRGLNIVKMSDGSTVKVLVK
;
A
#
# COMPACT_ATOMS: atom_id res chain seq x y z
N MET A 1 38.10 -63.16 -7.43
CA MET A 1 38.22 -63.24 -5.96
C MET A 1 36.91 -62.74 -5.34
N LYS A 2 36.47 -63.47 -4.31
CA LYS A 2 35.31 -63.30 -3.40
C LYS A 2 34.78 -61.85 -3.26
N LYS A 3 33.50 -61.58 -3.55
CA LYS A 3 32.26 -61.74 -2.72
C LYS A 3 32.10 -60.70 -1.59
N LEU A 4 31.13 -59.79 -1.75
CA LEU A 4 29.95 -59.47 -0.88
C LEU A 4 29.42 -58.09 -1.33
N LEU A 5 28.29 -57.91 -2.04
CA LEU A 5 26.88 -58.09 -1.63
C LEU A 5 26.60 -57.55 -0.21
N PHE A 6 25.88 -56.42 -0.06
CA PHE A 6 24.41 -56.39 -0.03
C PHE A 6 23.80 -55.02 0.33
N LEU A 7 22.61 -54.79 -0.26
CA LEU A 7 21.40 -54.11 0.26
C LEU A 7 21.30 -52.57 0.29
N THR A 8 20.68 -52.07 -0.80
CA THR A 8 19.61 -51.06 -0.79
C THR A 8 18.59 -51.27 0.33
N PHE A 9 18.30 -50.26 1.15
CA PHE A 9 17.00 -50.10 1.81
C PHE A 9 16.72 -48.64 2.21
N ALA A 10 15.51 -48.20 1.85
CA ALA A 10 14.69 -47.11 2.42
C ALA A 10 15.15 -45.64 2.32
N VAL A 11 14.61 -44.99 1.28
CA VAL A 11 13.90 -43.70 1.37
C VAL A 11 12.97 -43.68 2.61
N VAL A 12 12.84 -42.50 3.24
CA VAL A 12 11.86 -42.11 4.29
C VAL A 12 12.28 -42.38 5.74
N LEU A 13 12.97 -41.40 6.36
CA LEU A 13 12.60 -40.74 7.64
C LEU A 13 13.73 -39.84 8.14
N GLY A 14 13.41 -38.56 8.31
CA GLY A 14 14.30 -37.48 8.75
C GLY A 14 13.70 -36.10 8.50
N ILE A 15 12.71 -36.02 7.60
CA ILE A 15 11.82 -34.86 7.37
C ILE A 15 10.77 -34.72 8.51
N SER A 16 10.82 -35.56 9.54
CA SER A 16 9.84 -35.59 10.64
C SER A 16 10.26 -34.92 11.96
N SER A 17 11.46 -34.33 12.09
CA SER A 17 11.78 -33.48 13.26
C SER A 17 11.45 -32.00 13.04
N ALA A 18 11.40 -31.52 11.79
CA ALA A 18 11.02 -30.15 11.47
C ALA A 18 9.48 -29.92 11.45
N HIS A 19 8.68 -30.98 11.44
CA HIS A 19 7.22 -30.91 11.34
C HIS A 19 6.46 -31.37 12.60
N ALA A 20 7.17 -31.64 13.71
CA ALA A 20 6.57 -31.99 15.00
C ALA A 20 6.83 -30.95 16.12
N GLN A 21 7.44 -29.80 15.81
CA GLN A 21 7.60 -28.67 16.75
C GLN A 21 7.02 -27.35 16.23
N THR A 22 6.38 -27.34 15.05
CA THR A 22 5.69 -26.17 14.49
C THR A 22 4.29 -26.02 15.09
N ARG A 23 4.20 -25.45 16.30
CA ARG A 23 3.08 -24.59 16.78
C ARG A 23 3.24 -24.00 18.20
N VAL A 24 4.44 -23.99 18.78
CA VAL A 24 4.64 -23.44 20.14
C VAL A 24 4.86 -21.93 20.14
N LEU A 25 5.64 -21.40 19.19
CA LEU A 25 5.83 -19.95 19.04
C LEU A 25 4.61 -19.33 18.35
N GLN A 26 4.00 -18.32 18.98
CA GLN A 26 2.77 -17.67 18.52
C GLN A 26 2.97 -16.16 18.41
N ARG A 27 2.26 -15.54 17.47
CA ARG A 27 2.16 -14.09 17.31
C ARG A 27 1.07 -13.51 18.19
N ASP A 28 1.33 -12.31 18.69
CA ASP A 28 0.29 -11.44 19.19
C ASP A 28 -0.59 -10.96 18.02
N LEU A 29 -1.86 -11.39 17.99
CA LEU A 29 -2.82 -11.04 16.93
C LEU A 29 -3.60 -9.76 17.26
N SER A 30 -3.39 -9.14 18.43
CA SER A 30 -4.09 -7.91 18.82
C SER A 30 -3.79 -6.73 17.88
N THR A 31 -2.66 -6.77 17.16
CA THR A 31 -2.28 -5.79 16.12
C THR A 31 -2.99 -5.98 14.78
N ALA A 32 -3.75 -7.06 14.59
CA ALA A 32 -4.52 -7.33 13.36
C ALA A 32 -5.92 -6.67 13.32
N GLY A 33 -6.29 -5.86 14.32
CA GLY A 33 -7.56 -5.12 14.24
C GLY A 33 -8.15 -4.58 15.54
N SER A 34 -7.36 -4.26 16.56
CA SER A 34 -7.91 -3.67 17.79
C SER A 34 -7.10 -2.46 18.24
N ALA A 35 -7.70 -1.26 18.17
CA ALA A 35 -7.24 -0.12 18.96
C ALA A 35 -7.51 -0.45 20.44
N GLN A 36 -6.50 -0.95 21.15
CA GLN A 36 -6.51 -0.88 22.61
C GLN A 36 -6.11 0.53 23.02
N LEU A 37 -6.84 1.09 24.00
CA LEU A 37 -6.52 2.35 24.66
C LEU A 37 -5.17 2.21 25.38
N PHE A 38 -4.10 2.67 24.73
CA PHE A 38 -2.80 2.83 25.38
C PHE A 38 -2.83 4.10 26.22
N THR A 39 -2.67 3.96 27.53
CA THR A 39 -2.28 5.09 28.36
C THR A 39 -0.89 5.54 27.89
N SER A 40 -0.81 6.72 27.28
CA SER A 40 0.44 7.28 26.78
C SER A 40 1.40 7.53 27.94
N HIS A 41 2.41 6.68 28.11
CA HIS A 41 3.55 7.04 28.94
C HIS A 41 4.44 8.00 28.15
N LYS A 42 4.32 9.30 28.41
CA LYS A 42 5.23 10.37 27.94
C LYS A 42 6.58 10.33 28.68
N THR A 43 7.15 9.15 28.90
CA THR A 43 8.48 9.04 29.51
C THR A 43 9.48 9.00 28.36
N GLN A 44 10.20 10.10 28.14
CA GLN A 44 11.27 10.18 27.15
C GLN A 44 12.33 9.12 27.51
N VAL A 45 12.41 8.04 26.73
CA VAL A 45 13.42 7.00 26.93
C VAL A 45 14.79 7.61 26.59
N LYS A 46 15.68 7.71 27.57
CA LYS A 46 17.04 8.20 27.37
C LYS A 46 17.85 7.14 26.62
N LYS A 47 17.95 7.30 25.31
CA LYS A 47 18.76 6.46 24.42
C LYS A 47 20.20 6.97 24.38
N ILE A 48 21.15 6.10 24.05
CA ILE A 48 22.52 6.49 23.76
C ILE A 48 22.54 7.14 22.38
N ASP A 49 22.96 8.41 22.35
CA ASP A 49 23.26 9.12 21.12
C ASP A 49 24.62 8.64 20.58
N PRO A 50 24.70 8.15 19.34
CA PRO A 50 25.95 7.68 18.76
C PRO A 50 26.95 8.83 18.60
N ALA A 51 28.23 8.57 18.89
CA ALA A 51 29.32 9.45 18.46
C ALA A 51 29.45 9.45 16.92
N ALA A 52 30.21 10.39 16.36
CA ALA A 52 30.33 10.56 14.91
C ALA A 52 30.85 9.32 14.16
N ASN A 53 31.66 8.48 14.81
CA ASN A 53 32.20 7.22 14.29
C ASN A 53 31.41 5.98 14.77
N GLN A 54 30.18 6.17 15.26
CA GLN A 54 29.32 5.11 15.76
C GLN A 54 27.99 5.07 15.01
N ILE A 55 27.47 3.87 14.78
CA ILE A 55 26.12 3.68 14.20
C ILE A 55 25.35 2.63 14.99
N TRP A 56 24.03 2.80 15.07
CA TRP A 56 23.13 1.72 15.46
C TRP A 56 22.86 0.85 14.23
N TRP A 57 23.28 -0.42 14.29
CA TRP A 57 23.07 -1.39 13.23
C TRP A 57 22.24 -2.57 13.72
N GLY A 58 21.36 -3.08 12.86
CA GLY A 58 20.59 -4.30 13.09
C GLY A 58 19.84 -4.68 11.82
N TYR A 59 19.06 -5.76 11.88
CA TYR A 59 18.26 -6.21 10.74
C TYR A 59 16.96 -5.41 10.54
N GLY A 60 16.68 -4.47 11.43
CA GLY A 60 15.60 -3.49 11.29
C GLY A 60 15.91 -2.23 12.08
N THR A 61 14.98 -1.28 11.98
CA THR A 61 15.16 0.10 12.44
C THR A 61 14.00 0.53 13.33
N GLU A 62 14.24 1.52 14.19
CA GLU A 62 13.22 2.01 15.14
C GLU A 62 11.98 2.62 14.47
N THR A 63 12.08 2.97 13.18
CA THR A 63 10.96 3.48 12.39
C THR A 63 9.95 2.40 12.04
N GLU A 64 10.33 1.13 12.08
CA GLU A 64 9.48 0.00 11.71
C GLU A 64 8.50 -0.39 12.83
N ASN A 65 7.40 -1.05 12.46
CA ASN A 65 6.45 -1.62 13.41
C ASN A 65 7.12 -2.76 14.20
N ARG A 66 6.70 -2.93 15.47
CA ARG A 66 7.13 -4.02 16.33
C ARG A 66 5.95 -4.81 16.85
N GLY A 67 6.00 -6.13 16.64
CA GLY A 67 5.03 -7.09 17.16
C GLY A 67 5.65 -8.09 18.12
N GLY A 68 4.80 -8.64 19.00
CA GLY A 68 5.16 -9.60 20.03
C GLY A 68 5.05 -11.05 19.55
N LEU A 69 6.01 -11.86 19.98
CA LEU A 69 6.08 -13.30 19.83
C LEU A 69 6.29 -13.96 21.18
N GLY A 70 5.79 -15.17 21.35
CA GLY A 70 6.10 -15.95 22.54
C GLY A 70 5.58 -17.37 22.52
N VAL A 71 6.05 -18.13 23.50
CA VAL A 71 5.68 -19.54 23.72
C VAL A 71 4.65 -19.69 24.84
N ARG A 72 4.17 -18.57 25.40
CA ARG A 72 3.12 -18.50 26.44
C ARG A 72 3.43 -19.33 27.69
N ALA A 73 4.69 -19.36 28.10
CA ALA A 73 5.15 -20.10 29.27
C ALA A 73 6.17 -19.30 30.11
N ALA A 74 6.16 -19.55 31.42
CA ALA A 74 7.14 -19.02 32.36
C ALA A 74 8.45 -19.84 32.25
N GLU A 75 9.39 -19.29 31.50
CA GLU A 75 10.67 -19.93 31.20
C GLU A 75 11.75 -18.90 30.80
N THR A 76 13.00 -19.36 30.75
CA THR A 76 14.11 -18.55 30.22
C THR A 76 14.07 -18.54 28.70
N HIS A 77 14.27 -17.36 28.11
CA HIS A 77 14.33 -17.11 26.69
C HIS A 77 15.72 -16.57 26.34
N ASP A 78 16.36 -17.17 25.35
CA ASP A 78 17.60 -16.71 24.74
C ASP A 78 17.30 -16.37 23.28
N VAL A 79 17.55 -15.12 22.90
CA VAL A 79 17.30 -14.64 21.54
C VAL A 79 18.52 -13.96 20.98
N ALA A 80 18.76 -14.13 19.68
CA ALA A 80 19.94 -13.57 19.02
C ALA A 80 19.72 -13.20 17.56
N ILE A 81 20.60 -12.33 17.08
CA ILE A 81 20.92 -12.13 15.66
C ILE A 81 22.32 -12.65 15.39
N PHE A 82 22.67 -12.86 14.12
CA PHE A 82 24.02 -13.24 13.71
C PHE A 82 24.59 -12.22 12.72
N VAL A 83 25.75 -11.63 13.04
CA VAL A 83 26.54 -10.86 12.08
C VAL A 83 27.37 -11.86 11.28
N ALA A 84 27.01 -12.05 10.01
CA ALA A 84 27.71 -13.00 9.15
C ALA A 84 29.09 -12.50 8.71
N PRO A 85 30.05 -13.41 8.44
CA PRO A 85 31.41 -13.10 7.95
C PRO A 85 31.47 -12.15 6.75
N ASP A 86 30.47 -12.21 5.87
CA ASP A 86 30.39 -11.42 4.64
C ASP A 86 29.81 -10.00 4.85
N ASN A 87 29.38 -9.67 6.07
CA ASN A 87 28.91 -8.34 6.42
C ASN A 87 30.09 -7.38 6.64
N SER A 88 30.76 -7.00 5.55
CA SER A 88 31.91 -6.09 5.54
C SER A 88 31.64 -4.70 6.14
N ALA A 89 30.36 -4.29 6.25
CA ALA A 89 29.99 -3.04 6.89
C ALA A 89 30.15 -3.08 8.41
N ILE A 90 30.23 -4.27 9.03
CA ILE A 90 30.18 -4.46 10.48
C ILE A 90 31.32 -5.35 10.99
N VAL A 91 31.69 -6.39 10.24
CA VAL A 91 32.83 -7.26 10.56
C VAL A 91 34.12 -6.44 10.67
N GLY A 92 34.94 -6.74 11.68
CA GLY A 92 36.16 -6.00 12.01
C GLY A 92 35.95 -4.76 12.88
N LYS A 93 34.69 -4.34 13.13
CA LYS A 93 34.37 -3.16 13.95
C LYS A 93 34.07 -3.54 15.39
N THR A 94 33.90 -2.53 16.25
CA THR A 94 33.78 -2.73 17.70
C THR A 94 32.38 -2.41 18.21
N ILE A 95 31.74 -3.36 18.88
CA ILE A 95 30.46 -3.20 19.57
C ILE A 95 30.69 -2.45 20.89
N LYS A 96 29.90 -1.40 21.10
CA LYS A 96 29.91 -0.54 22.30
C LYS A 96 28.65 -0.68 23.15
N ALA A 97 27.51 -1.02 22.54
CA ALA A 97 26.25 -1.21 23.23
C ALA A 97 25.32 -2.17 22.47
N ILE A 98 24.35 -2.73 23.18
CA ILE A 98 23.26 -3.55 22.62
C ILE A 98 21.93 -2.89 22.99
N ARG A 99 21.04 -2.72 22.01
CA ARG A 99 19.67 -2.23 22.18
C ARG A 99 18.69 -3.37 21.98
N PHE A 100 17.81 -3.59 22.94
CA PHE A 100 16.66 -4.50 22.84
C PHE A 100 15.42 -3.86 23.47
N TYR A 101 14.27 -4.52 23.32
CA TYR A 101 12.98 -3.98 23.74
C TYR A 101 12.27 -4.92 24.71
N LEU A 102 11.57 -4.38 25.71
CA LEU A 102 10.79 -5.15 26.68
C LEU A 102 9.36 -4.63 26.78
N ARG A 103 8.38 -5.54 26.85
CA ARG A 103 6.97 -5.23 27.11
C ARG A 103 6.62 -5.26 28.60
N ASP A 104 7.27 -6.16 29.34
CA ASP A 104 7.06 -6.35 30.77
C ASP A 104 8.37 -6.27 31.56
N LYS A 105 8.27 -5.78 32.80
CA LYS A 105 9.36 -5.73 33.78
C LYS A 105 9.01 -6.48 35.06
N ALA A 106 7.73 -6.54 35.42
CA ALA A 106 7.31 -7.08 36.72
C ALA A 106 7.55 -8.58 36.84
N ASN A 107 7.43 -9.31 35.72
CA ASN A 107 7.60 -10.75 35.63
C ASN A 107 8.83 -11.16 34.80
N THR A 108 9.73 -10.21 34.51
CA THR A 108 10.93 -10.42 33.69
C THR A 108 12.17 -10.18 34.54
N ASN A 109 12.95 -11.24 34.82
CA ASN A 109 14.18 -11.18 35.62
C ASN A 109 15.38 -11.81 34.90
N ASN A 110 16.55 -11.81 35.55
CA ASN A 110 17.80 -12.38 35.03
C ASN A 110 18.18 -11.90 33.62
N VAL A 111 18.00 -10.61 33.36
CA VAL A 111 18.26 -10.04 32.04
C VAL A 111 19.76 -9.95 31.82
N LYS A 112 20.24 -10.52 30.72
CA LYS A 112 21.65 -10.52 30.32
C LYS A 112 21.77 -10.10 28.86
N VAL A 113 22.85 -9.42 28.51
CA VAL A 113 23.30 -9.28 27.12
C VAL A 113 24.54 -10.12 26.90
N TRP A 114 24.68 -10.70 25.71
CA TRP A 114 25.78 -11.63 25.43
C TRP A 114 26.19 -11.61 23.96
N ILE A 115 27.45 -12.00 23.72
CA ILE A 115 28.06 -12.09 22.39
C ILE A 115 28.84 -13.40 22.34
N SER A 116 28.69 -14.18 21.27
CA SER A 116 29.32 -15.50 21.14
C SER A 116 29.59 -15.88 19.68
N LYS A 117 30.73 -16.49 19.38
CA LYS A 117 31.10 -17.00 18.03
C LYS A 117 30.23 -18.17 17.59
N SER A 118 29.71 -18.93 18.55
CA SER A 118 28.73 -20.01 18.33
C SER A 118 27.57 -19.87 19.30
N LEU A 119 26.38 -20.34 18.91
CA LEU A 119 25.21 -20.38 19.81
C LEU A 119 25.50 -21.30 21.01
N PRO A 120 25.62 -20.78 22.25
CA PRO A 120 26.06 -21.58 23.38
C PRO A 120 24.92 -22.35 24.02
N ASP A 121 25.23 -23.52 24.60
CA ASP A 121 24.27 -24.32 25.38
C ASP A 121 23.99 -23.72 26.78
N ASP A 122 24.91 -22.93 27.31
CA ASP A 122 24.71 -22.11 28.50
C ASP A 122 25.20 -20.70 28.17
N ILE A 123 24.34 -19.69 28.35
CA ILE A 123 24.72 -18.30 28.06
C ILE A 123 25.93 -17.87 28.89
N SER A 124 26.14 -18.46 30.08
CA SER A 124 27.31 -18.17 30.90
C SER A 124 28.65 -18.50 30.22
N SER A 125 28.65 -19.35 29.18
CA SER A 125 29.85 -19.74 28.42
C SER A 125 30.04 -18.95 27.13
N ALA A 126 29.22 -17.93 26.85
CA ALA A 126 29.43 -17.02 25.72
C ALA A 126 30.75 -16.26 25.86
N ASP A 127 31.35 -15.85 24.73
CA ASP A 127 32.60 -15.08 24.70
C ASP A 127 32.50 -13.74 25.47
N TYR A 128 31.28 -13.21 25.59
CA TYR A 128 30.95 -12.05 26.41
C TYR A 128 29.59 -12.25 27.07
N VAL A 129 29.50 -11.96 28.36
CA VAL A 129 28.24 -11.95 29.13
C VAL A 129 28.25 -10.76 30.07
N GLN A 130 27.14 -10.04 30.12
CA GLN A 130 26.91 -8.95 31.06
C GLN A 130 25.51 -9.04 31.64
N ASP A 131 25.42 -9.11 32.96
CA ASP A 131 24.17 -8.92 33.69
C ASP A 131 23.68 -7.48 33.53
N VAL A 132 22.38 -7.33 33.30
CA VAL A 132 21.71 -6.03 33.18
C VAL A 132 21.02 -5.71 34.49
N ASP A 133 21.29 -4.52 35.03
CA ASP A 133 20.59 -4.05 36.22
C ASP A 133 19.08 -3.91 35.95
N GLN A 134 18.30 -4.77 36.61
CA GLN A 134 16.85 -4.80 36.47
C GLN A 134 16.22 -3.46 36.88
N SER A 135 16.83 -2.71 37.80
CA SER A 135 16.32 -1.41 38.23
C SER A 135 16.31 -0.39 37.09
N ALA A 136 17.31 -0.45 36.19
CA ALA A 136 17.48 0.47 35.07
C ALA A 136 16.52 0.18 33.89
N LEU A 137 16.05 -1.07 33.76
CA LEU A 137 15.21 -1.50 32.64
C LEU A 137 13.89 -0.73 32.55
N LYS A 138 13.49 -0.47 31.31
CA LYS A 138 12.20 0.09 30.91
C LYS A 138 11.39 -0.98 30.18
N ALA A 139 10.09 -0.98 30.40
CA ALA A 139 9.18 -1.89 29.74
C ALA A 139 7.79 -1.26 29.55
N GLY A 140 7.09 -1.67 28.51
CA GLY A 140 5.79 -1.14 28.11
C GLY A 140 5.63 -1.22 26.60
N ASP A 141 4.54 -0.69 26.06
CA ASP A 141 4.33 -0.59 24.62
C ASP A 141 4.31 0.88 24.20
N GLU A 142 4.97 1.22 23.08
CA GLU A 142 4.90 2.54 22.48
C GLU A 142 3.60 2.68 21.66
N SER A 143 3.23 3.93 21.35
CA SER A 143 2.11 4.21 20.46
C SER A 143 2.40 3.78 19.01
N GLY A 144 1.36 3.46 18.23
CA GLY A 144 1.47 3.31 16.77
C GLY A 144 2.11 2.00 16.28
N LYS A 145 1.52 0.84 16.60
CA LYS A 145 2.00 -0.51 16.21
C LYS A 145 3.46 -0.80 16.62
N LYS A 146 3.92 -0.23 17.74
CA LYS A 146 5.29 -0.39 18.26
C LYS A 146 5.27 -0.96 19.68
N GLN A 147 5.17 -2.28 19.80
CA GLN A 147 5.27 -2.94 21.09
C GLN A 147 6.70 -2.86 21.66
N GLY A 148 6.83 -2.80 22.99
CA GLY A 148 8.11 -2.69 23.69
C GLY A 148 8.73 -1.29 23.80
N LEU A 149 9.36 -1.02 24.95
CA LEU A 149 10.24 0.13 25.15
C LEU A 149 11.72 -0.27 25.00
N ALA A 150 12.50 0.62 24.39
CA ALA A 150 13.93 0.43 24.15
C ALA A 150 14.76 0.43 25.46
N ASN A 151 15.78 -0.42 25.50
CA ASN A 151 16.81 -0.48 26.54
C ASN A 151 18.19 -0.53 25.88
N ASP A 152 19.01 0.49 26.14
CA ASP A 152 20.37 0.60 25.60
C ASP A 152 21.38 0.19 26.67
N ILE A 153 22.05 -0.94 26.45
CA ILE A 153 23.02 -1.49 27.39
C ILE A 153 24.42 -1.25 26.85
N ALA A 154 25.12 -0.27 27.42
CA ALA A 154 26.54 -0.08 27.17
C ALA A 154 27.32 -1.31 27.66
N LEU A 155 28.26 -1.78 26.85
CA LEU A 155 29.11 -2.89 27.22
C LEU A 155 30.17 -2.44 28.22
N ASN A 156 30.31 -3.18 29.33
CA ASN A 156 31.37 -2.96 30.32
C ASN A 156 32.77 -3.08 29.69
N LYS A 157 32.90 -3.92 28.65
CA LYS A 157 34.09 -4.01 27.81
C LYS A 157 33.66 -4.04 26.35
N ALA A 158 34.23 -3.18 25.53
CA ALA A 158 33.98 -3.16 24.09
C ALA A 158 34.38 -4.50 23.44
N TYR A 159 33.64 -4.93 22.41
CA TYR A 159 33.83 -6.22 21.76
C TYR A 159 34.10 -6.05 20.26
N THR A 160 35.27 -6.48 19.77
CA THR A 160 35.59 -6.41 18.33
C THR A 160 35.11 -7.66 17.60
N ILE A 161 34.39 -7.47 16.50
CA ILE A 161 33.82 -8.54 15.69
C ILE A 161 34.91 -9.15 14.81
N GLY A 162 35.19 -10.44 15.00
CA GLY A 162 36.14 -11.19 14.20
C GLY A 162 35.63 -11.51 12.78
N SER A 163 36.52 -12.00 11.92
CA SER A 163 36.20 -12.39 10.53
C SER A 163 35.22 -13.56 10.43
N GLU A 164 35.10 -14.36 11.48
CA GLU A 164 34.19 -15.50 11.59
C GLU A 164 32.73 -15.11 11.83
N GLY A 165 32.44 -13.81 12.02
CA GLY A 165 31.13 -13.34 12.41
C GLY A 165 30.82 -13.64 13.88
N VAL A 166 29.65 -13.21 14.36
CA VAL A 166 29.31 -13.39 15.78
C VAL A 166 27.80 -13.36 16.02
N TYR A 167 27.32 -14.16 16.96
CA TYR A 167 25.97 -14.08 17.50
C TYR A 167 25.91 -13.01 18.58
N ILE A 168 24.91 -12.13 18.51
CA ILE A 168 24.64 -11.12 19.53
C ILE A 168 23.22 -11.32 20.01
N GLY A 169 23.04 -11.42 21.33
CA GLY A 169 21.76 -11.72 21.92
C GLY A 169 21.52 -11.09 23.27
N TYR A 170 20.30 -11.28 23.75
CA TYR A 170 19.94 -11.06 25.12
C TYR A 170 19.13 -12.24 25.64
N SER A 171 19.17 -12.41 26.95
CA SER A 171 18.47 -13.47 27.66
C SER A 171 17.66 -12.89 28.80
N PHE A 172 16.53 -13.51 29.11
CA PHE A 172 15.68 -13.13 30.23
C PHE A 172 14.87 -14.32 30.70
N THR A 173 14.47 -14.31 31.97
CA THR A 173 13.61 -15.33 32.56
C THR A 173 12.24 -14.73 32.88
N LEU A 174 11.19 -15.39 32.42
CA LEU A 174 9.82 -15.06 32.81
C LEU A 174 9.39 -15.86 34.03
N THR A 175 8.85 -15.17 35.04
CA THR A 175 8.26 -15.79 36.23
C THR A 175 6.78 -16.13 36.06
N SER A 176 6.11 -15.53 35.07
CA SER A 176 4.70 -15.77 34.73
C SER A 176 4.46 -15.60 33.22
N ALA A 177 3.40 -16.21 32.70
CA ALA A 177 2.85 -16.02 31.34
C ALA A 177 1.32 -15.83 31.37
N SER A 178 0.84 -15.09 32.38
CA SER A 178 -0.58 -14.93 32.69
C SER A 178 -1.28 -13.80 31.91
N ASP A 179 -0.52 -12.86 31.34
CA ASP A 179 -1.06 -11.71 30.59
C ASP A 179 -0.49 -11.63 29.17
N GLU A 180 -1.07 -10.77 28.33
CA GLU A 180 -0.69 -10.64 26.91
C GLU A 180 0.81 -10.33 26.71
N LYS A 181 1.37 -9.43 27.54
CA LYS A 181 2.77 -8.99 27.41
C LYS A 181 3.75 -10.11 27.73
N THR A 182 3.47 -10.88 28.78
CA THR A 182 4.26 -12.03 29.21
C THR A 182 4.01 -13.27 28.34
N GLN A 183 2.87 -13.34 27.66
CA GLN A 183 2.61 -14.37 26.64
C GLN A 183 3.36 -14.13 25.33
N TYR A 184 3.63 -12.87 25.00
CA TYR A 184 4.32 -12.44 23.78
C TYR A 184 5.51 -11.50 24.06
N PRO A 185 6.55 -11.94 24.80
CA PRO A 185 7.61 -11.08 25.32
C PRO A 185 8.74 -10.78 24.31
N ILE A 186 8.89 -11.59 23.25
CA ILE A 186 9.95 -11.43 22.24
C ILE A 186 9.44 -10.45 21.19
N LEU A 187 10.23 -9.43 20.86
CA LEU A 187 9.79 -8.41 19.91
C LEU A 187 10.51 -8.54 18.57
N THR A 188 9.76 -8.49 17.48
CA THR A 188 10.29 -8.51 16.12
C THR A 188 9.81 -7.31 15.31
N TRP A 189 10.69 -6.80 14.45
CA TRP A 189 10.32 -5.88 13.39
C TRP A 189 9.42 -6.63 12.40
N GLU A 190 8.23 -6.10 12.13
CA GLU A 190 7.34 -6.65 11.12
C GLU A 190 8.01 -6.57 9.72
N GLY A 191 7.60 -7.43 8.79
CA GLY A 191 8.09 -7.39 7.41
C GLY A 191 8.84 -8.65 6.96
N LYS A 192 9.72 -8.48 5.96
CA LYS A 192 10.24 -9.58 5.13
C LYS A 192 11.26 -10.46 5.87
N LYS A 193 11.23 -11.75 5.52
CA LYS A 193 12.22 -12.78 5.86
C LYS A 193 13.63 -12.30 5.53
N THR A 194 14.53 -12.33 6.49
CA THR A 194 15.91 -11.89 6.32
C THR A 194 16.82 -12.87 7.03
N ALA A 195 17.72 -13.51 6.29
CA ALA A 195 18.66 -14.47 6.87
C ALA A 195 19.43 -13.86 8.06
N ASN A 196 19.78 -14.72 9.02
CA ASN A 196 20.59 -14.38 10.19
C ASN A 196 19.94 -13.39 11.21
N SER A 197 18.68 -13.03 10.99
CA SER A 197 18.00 -11.98 11.76
C SER A 197 17.26 -12.44 13.01
N PHE A 198 17.07 -13.75 13.20
CA PHE A 198 16.36 -14.25 14.37
C PHE A 198 16.69 -15.71 14.71
N TYR A 199 17.28 -15.91 15.89
CA TYR A 199 17.50 -17.19 16.52
C TYR A 199 16.84 -17.19 17.90
N LEU A 200 16.27 -18.33 18.30
CA LEU A 200 15.59 -18.49 19.58
C LEU A 200 15.90 -19.85 20.19
N ARG A 201 16.09 -19.85 21.50
CA ARG A 201 16.03 -21.01 22.38
C ARG A 201 15.27 -20.63 23.64
N THR A 202 14.50 -21.55 24.21
CA THR A 202 13.90 -21.40 25.53
C THR A 202 14.24 -22.59 26.42
N SER A 203 14.19 -22.43 27.73
CA SER A 203 14.61 -23.50 28.65
C SER A 203 13.74 -24.77 28.63
N LYS A 204 12.50 -24.70 28.12
CA LYS A 204 11.53 -25.81 28.10
C LYS A 204 10.92 -26.02 26.71
N SER A 205 10.25 -25.00 26.17
CA SER A 205 9.43 -25.09 24.95
C SER A 205 10.23 -25.34 23.67
N ILE A 206 11.34 -24.62 23.50
CA ILE A 206 12.25 -24.69 22.36
C ILE A 206 13.66 -24.92 22.93
N ASN A 207 13.88 -26.11 23.48
CA ASN A 207 15.08 -26.44 24.26
C ASN A 207 16.38 -26.61 23.45
N LYS A 208 16.34 -26.35 22.13
CA LYS A 208 17.50 -26.28 21.25
C LYS A 208 17.42 -25.01 20.42
N TRP A 209 18.56 -24.46 20.07
CA TRP A 209 18.63 -23.31 19.18
C TRP A 209 17.95 -23.59 17.84
N ALA A 210 17.05 -22.71 17.45
CA ALA A 210 16.36 -22.75 16.17
C ALA A 210 16.48 -21.39 15.45
N ASN A 211 16.58 -21.45 14.13
CA ASN A 211 16.66 -20.27 13.27
C ASN A 211 15.27 -19.94 12.70
N PHE A 212 14.71 -18.80 13.09
CA PHE A 212 13.41 -18.32 12.66
C PHE A 212 13.50 -17.19 11.61
N SER A 213 14.70 -16.87 11.13
CA SER A 213 14.99 -15.81 10.16
C SER A 213 14.21 -15.89 8.84
N ASN A 214 13.89 -17.13 8.40
CA ASN A 214 13.21 -17.42 7.14
C ASN A 214 11.73 -17.80 7.33
N GLU A 215 11.23 -17.66 8.56
CA GLU A 215 9.83 -17.87 8.88
C GLU A 215 9.07 -16.55 8.81
N ASP A 216 7.75 -16.62 8.71
CA ASP A 216 6.88 -15.44 8.78
C ASP A 216 6.73 -14.98 10.24
N TYR A 217 7.84 -14.68 10.92
CA TYR A 217 7.90 -14.15 12.29
C TYR A 217 8.58 -12.77 12.38
N GLY A 218 9.14 -12.26 11.28
CA GLY A 218 9.83 -10.97 11.25
C GLY A 218 11.31 -11.12 11.62
N ARG A 219 11.93 -10.01 12.00
CA ARG A 219 13.37 -9.91 12.35
C ARG A 219 13.50 -9.52 13.81
N LEU A 220 14.41 -10.11 14.59
CA LEU A 220 14.53 -9.76 16.02
C LEU A 220 14.75 -8.26 16.20
N SER A 221 14.01 -7.65 17.13
CA SER A 221 14.15 -6.22 17.47
C SER A 221 15.40 -6.00 18.33
N LEU A 222 16.57 -6.17 17.71
CA LEU A 222 17.88 -6.00 18.33
C LEU A 222 18.75 -5.13 17.43
N GLN A 223 19.43 -4.16 18.03
CA GLN A 223 20.46 -3.36 17.38
C GLN A 223 21.74 -3.35 18.22
N ILE A 224 22.87 -3.15 17.57
CA ILE A 224 24.19 -2.97 18.19
C ILE A 224 24.72 -1.58 17.84
N LEU A 225 25.32 -0.90 18.82
CA LEU A 225 26.06 0.33 18.60
C LEU A 225 27.47 -0.05 18.20
N VAL A 226 27.83 0.18 16.95
CA VAL A 226 29.11 -0.24 16.36
C VAL A 226 29.97 0.98 16.11
N GLU A 227 31.20 0.95 16.61
CA GLU A 227 32.25 1.95 16.44
C GLU A 227 33.25 1.49 15.37
N GLY A 228 33.58 2.36 14.43
CA GLY A 228 34.60 2.12 13.41
C GLY A 228 34.49 3.09 12.23
N ASP A 229 35.25 2.80 11.16
CA ASP A 229 35.24 3.64 9.95
C ASP A 229 34.07 3.27 9.05
N PHE A 230 33.13 4.18 8.87
CA PHE A 230 31.97 3.99 7.98
C PHE A 230 32.07 4.93 6.78
N VAL A 231 31.59 4.47 5.63
CA VAL A 231 31.29 5.38 4.52
C VAL A 231 30.33 6.47 5.03
N GLN A 232 30.57 7.71 4.61
CA GLN A 232 29.89 8.86 5.19
C GLN A 232 28.68 9.23 4.34
N ASN A 233 28.87 9.31 3.01
CA ASN A 233 27.93 9.88 2.06
C ASN A 233 27.57 8.82 1.00
N SER A 234 26.73 7.86 1.37
CA SER A 234 26.37 6.72 0.53
C SER A 234 24.86 6.56 0.44
N VAL A 235 24.33 6.60 -0.79
CA VAL A 235 22.91 6.40 -1.08
C VAL A 235 22.76 5.47 -2.28
N THR A 236 22.01 4.39 -2.07
CA THR A 236 21.66 3.43 -3.13
C THR A 236 20.20 3.62 -3.53
N PRO A 237 19.90 4.00 -4.78
CA PRO A 237 18.52 4.03 -5.24
C PRO A 237 18.00 2.59 -5.41
N SER A 238 16.83 2.32 -4.84
CA SER A 238 16.21 0.98 -4.78
C SER A 238 15.14 0.80 -5.85
N SER A 239 14.28 1.81 -6.05
CA SER A 239 13.25 1.80 -7.08
C SER A 239 12.81 3.23 -7.42
N LEU A 240 12.28 3.43 -8.62
CA LEU A 240 11.73 4.69 -9.08
C LEU A 240 10.39 4.43 -9.78
N GLN A 241 9.38 5.20 -9.43
CA GLN A 241 8.03 5.05 -9.97
C GLN A 241 7.97 5.53 -11.43
N ASP A 242 7.34 4.76 -12.31
CA ASP A 242 6.98 5.24 -13.65
C ASP A 242 6.02 6.42 -13.55
N LEU A 243 6.18 7.41 -14.43
CA LEU A 243 5.47 8.68 -14.31
C LEU A 243 4.85 9.10 -15.66
N VAL A 244 3.61 9.58 -15.60
CA VAL A 244 2.94 10.24 -16.73
C VAL A 244 2.87 11.74 -16.41
N VAL A 245 3.34 12.58 -17.34
CA VAL A 245 3.39 14.04 -17.19
C VAL A 245 2.80 14.73 -18.39
N VAL A 246 2.20 15.90 -18.17
CA VAL A 246 1.69 16.75 -19.25
C VAL A 246 2.84 17.56 -19.83
N LYS A 247 2.86 17.73 -21.15
CA LYS A 247 3.86 18.55 -21.84
C LYS A 247 4.01 19.93 -21.18
N ASN A 248 5.25 20.40 -21.06
CA ASN A 248 5.64 21.66 -20.40
C ASN A 248 5.36 21.72 -18.89
N THR A 249 5.12 20.59 -18.22
CA THR A 249 5.03 20.51 -16.76
C THR A 249 6.10 19.60 -16.18
N THR A 250 6.23 19.63 -14.86
CA THR A 250 7.11 18.76 -14.08
C THR A 250 6.25 17.95 -13.13
N GLY A 251 6.34 16.63 -13.22
CA GLY A 251 5.72 15.73 -12.25
C GLY A 251 6.69 15.33 -11.16
N LYS A 252 6.19 14.60 -10.16
CA LYS A 252 6.98 14.04 -9.07
C LYS A 252 6.90 12.52 -9.13
N SER A 253 8.03 11.85 -9.23
CA SER A 253 8.13 10.39 -9.15
C SER A 253 8.67 9.96 -7.79
N LYS A 254 8.09 8.91 -7.21
CA LYS A 254 8.54 8.33 -5.93
C LYS A 254 9.84 7.54 -6.14
N LEU A 255 10.95 8.08 -5.66
CA LEU A 255 12.27 7.45 -5.62
C LEU A 255 12.50 6.84 -4.24
N VAL A 256 12.54 5.51 -4.14
CA VAL A 256 12.93 4.83 -2.89
C VAL A 256 14.44 4.68 -2.87
N VAL A 257 15.09 5.12 -1.80
CA VAL A 257 16.54 4.98 -1.61
C VAL A 257 16.87 4.34 -0.27
N THR A 258 18.05 3.74 -0.19
CA THR A 258 18.64 3.21 1.05
C THR A 258 19.82 4.08 1.46
N ASN A 259 19.84 4.52 2.72
CA ASN A 259 20.99 5.20 3.30
C ASN A 259 22.09 4.20 3.66
N GLY A 260 23.21 4.23 2.95
CA GLY A 260 24.41 3.47 3.30
C GLY A 260 25.44 4.29 4.07
N GLY A 261 25.19 5.59 4.30
CA GLY A 261 26.14 6.55 4.87
C GLY A 261 25.87 6.85 6.34
N SER A 262 26.94 6.97 7.12
CA SER A 262 26.87 7.34 8.55
C SER A 262 26.58 8.83 8.79
N ALA A 263 26.81 9.71 7.81
CA ALA A 263 26.50 11.14 7.93
C ALA A 263 24.99 11.45 7.83
N GLY A 264 24.17 10.47 7.43
CA GLY A 264 22.79 10.70 7.02
C GLY A 264 22.71 11.44 5.68
N ILE A 265 21.49 11.80 5.28
CA ILE A 265 21.20 12.36 3.96
C ILE A 265 20.35 13.61 4.14
N SER A 266 20.90 14.75 3.76
CA SER A 266 20.26 16.07 3.76
C SER A 266 20.08 16.63 2.35
N SER A 267 20.84 16.14 1.37
CA SER A 267 20.65 16.46 -0.04
C SER A 267 21.26 15.39 -0.94
N ILE A 268 20.79 15.35 -2.18
CA ILE A 268 21.38 14.56 -3.27
C ILE A 268 21.63 15.46 -4.48
N ASP A 269 22.71 15.18 -5.19
CA ASP A 269 22.88 15.64 -6.56
C ASP A 269 22.75 14.45 -7.51
N TYR A 270 22.11 14.65 -8.66
CA TYR A 270 21.81 13.58 -9.59
C TYR A 270 21.75 14.05 -11.03
N THR A 271 22.01 13.14 -11.97
CA THR A 271 21.81 13.36 -13.41
C THR A 271 20.65 12.53 -13.92
N ILE A 272 19.95 13.05 -14.92
CA ILE A 272 18.90 12.33 -15.65
C ILE A 272 19.42 12.07 -17.07
N ALA A 273 19.59 10.80 -17.44
CA ALA A 273 19.83 10.42 -18.82
C ALA A 273 18.53 10.02 -19.51
N THR A 274 18.31 10.53 -20.74
CA THR A 274 17.17 10.15 -21.58
C THR A 274 17.71 9.38 -22.79
N ASP A 275 17.30 8.12 -22.92
CA ASP A 275 17.74 7.23 -24.01
C ASP A 275 19.28 7.23 -24.20
N GLY A 276 20.02 7.29 -23.09
CA GLY A 276 21.49 7.25 -23.04
C GLY A 276 22.19 8.61 -23.04
N ALA A 277 21.51 9.70 -23.40
CA ALA A 277 22.08 11.05 -23.34
C ALA A 277 21.94 11.66 -21.94
N VAL A 278 23.06 11.93 -21.28
CA VAL A 278 23.11 12.45 -19.90
C VAL A 278 22.85 13.97 -19.88
N GLY A 279 21.85 14.39 -19.12
CA GLY A 279 21.55 15.81 -18.87
C GLY A 279 22.46 16.44 -17.81
N ALA A 280 22.23 17.73 -17.53
CA ALA A 280 22.94 18.45 -16.48
C ALA A 280 22.67 17.83 -15.08
N GLU A 281 23.64 17.99 -14.18
CA GLU A 281 23.49 17.65 -12.77
C GLU A 281 22.44 18.57 -12.12
N GLN A 282 21.58 17.98 -11.30
CA GLN A 282 20.51 18.61 -10.56
C GLN A 282 20.72 18.42 -9.07
N HIS A 283 20.15 19.31 -8.26
CA HIS A 283 20.24 19.29 -6.80
C HIS A 283 18.86 19.15 -6.17
N LEU A 284 18.75 18.35 -5.11
CA LEU A 284 17.53 18.20 -4.33
C LEU A 284 17.83 18.12 -2.82
N ASP A 285 17.23 19.03 -2.06
CA ASP A 285 17.25 19.04 -0.60
C ASP A 285 16.27 18.01 -0.02
N ILE A 286 16.66 17.41 1.11
CA ILE A 286 15.88 16.44 1.87
C ILE A 286 15.69 16.98 3.28
N ASN A 287 14.47 17.46 3.54
CA ASN A 287 14.10 18.06 4.82
C ASN A 287 12.81 17.42 5.36
N PRO A 288 12.82 16.81 6.56
CA PRO A 288 13.98 16.64 7.44
C PRO A 288 15.03 15.68 6.88
N PRO A 289 16.32 15.85 7.23
CA PRO A 289 17.36 14.92 6.83
C PRO A 289 17.08 13.49 7.33
N PHE A 290 17.36 12.51 6.49
CA PHE A 290 17.21 11.10 6.85
C PHE A 290 18.52 10.55 7.43
N LYS A 291 18.52 10.19 8.72
CA LYS A 291 19.74 9.82 9.47
C LYS A 291 19.93 8.31 9.67
N THR A 292 18.88 7.51 9.47
CA THR A 292 18.91 6.09 9.82
C THR A 292 19.84 5.33 8.89
N TYR A 293 20.95 4.80 9.40
CA TYR A 293 21.86 3.95 8.64
C TYR A 293 21.19 2.63 8.24
N GLY A 294 21.35 2.21 6.98
CA GLY A 294 20.70 1.05 6.39
C GLY A 294 19.19 1.21 6.15
N GLY A 295 18.60 2.33 6.60
CA GLY A 295 17.18 2.60 6.46
C GLY A 295 16.79 3.01 5.04
N GLN A 296 15.55 2.70 4.67
CA GLN A 296 14.95 3.16 3.42
C GLN A 296 14.03 4.36 3.66
N PHE A 297 13.95 5.24 2.68
CA PHE A 297 12.97 6.31 2.63
C PHE A 297 12.66 6.71 1.18
N THR A 298 11.55 7.41 1.00
CA THR A 298 11.04 7.81 -0.31
C THR A 298 11.23 9.30 -0.52
N ILE A 299 11.74 9.67 -1.69
CA ILE A 299 11.97 11.04 -2.16
C ILE A 299 11.01 11.33 -3.31
N ASP A 300 10.39 12.51 -3.32
CA ASP A 300 9.66 13.02 -4.48
C ASP A 300 10.65 13.63 -5.48
N LEU A 301 11.08 12.83 -6.46
CA LEU A 301 12.03 13.26 -7.48
C LEU A 301 11.31 14.03 -8.59
N PRO A 302 11.65 15.30 -8.85
CA PRO A 302 11.04 16.06 -9.93
C PRO A 302 11.53 15.57 -11.30
N LEU A 303 10.59 15.24 -12.20
CA LEU A 303 10.87 14.84 -13.58
C LEU A 303 10.06 15.72 -14.53
N ALA A 304 10.77 16.50 -15.34
CA ALA A 304 10.17 17.36 -16.36
C ALA A 304 9.71 16.53 -17.55
N ALA A 305 8.60 16.96 -18.16
CA ALA A 305 8.11 16.40 -19.43
C ALA A 305 9.14 16.53 -20.55
N ASP A 306 9.14 15.54 -21.44
CA ASP A 306 9.92 15.59 -22.67
C ASP A 306 9.33 16.60 -23.66
N ALA A 307 10.18 17.06 -24.58
CA ALA A 307 9.74 18.00 -25.62
C ALA A 307 8.65 17.41 -26.53
N ASN A 308 8.68 16.09 -26.74
CA ASN A 308 7.74 15.34 -27.57
C ASN A 308 6.85 14.44 -26.71
N THR A 309 5.63 14.16 -27.19
CA THR A 309 4.77 13.14 -26.59
C THR A 309 5.36 11.74 -26.82
N GLY A 310 5.00 10.80 -25.94
CA GLY A 310 5.48 9.43 -25.98
C GLY A 310 6.17 8.99 -24.69
N THR A 311 6.74 7.80 -24.71
CA THR A 311 7.37 7.16 -23.53
C THR A 311 8.86 6.98 -23.77
N THR A 312 9.68 7.53 -22.87
CA THR A 312 11.14 7.39 -22.86
C THR A 312 11.61 6.65 -21.61
N THR A 313 12.83 6.09 -21.66
CA THR A 313 13.46 5.53 -20.45
C THR A 313 14.34 6.60 -19.83
N LYS A 314 14.10 6.90 -18.55
CA LYS A 314 14.95 7.77 -17.75
C LYS A 314 15.87 6.91 -16.90
N THR A 315 17.15 7.28 -16.89
CA THR A 315 18.15 6.71 -15.99
C THR A 315 18.61 7.79 -15.04
N ILE A 316 18.32 7.62 -13.76
CA ILE A 316 18.74 8.53 -12.69
C ILE A 316 20.01 7.99 -12.08
N THR A 317 21.05 8.81 -12.01
CA THR A 317 22.30 8.49 -11.32
C THR A 317 22.53 9.51 -10.20
N ILE A 318 22.57 9.05 -8.96
CA ILE A 318 22.88 9.89 -7.79
C ILE A 318 24.40 10.05 -7.71
N THR A 319 24.89 11.23 -8.07
CA THR A 319 26.31 11.54 -8.19
C THR A 319 26.92 11.97 -6.85
N LYS A 320 26.15 12.72 -6.04
CA LYS A 320 26.59 13.22 -4.73
C LYS A 320 25.52 13.06 -3.67
N VAL A 321 25.98 13.00 -2.43
CA VAL A 321 25.18 12.98 -1.20
C VAL A 321 25.79 14.04 -0.28
N ASN A 322 24.98 14.98 0.21
CA ASN A 322 25.45 16.12 1.02
C ASN A 322 26.60 16.92 0.35
N GLY A 323 26.56 17.06 -0.99
CA GLY A 323 27.60 17.74 -1.78
C GLY A 323 28.94 16.99 -1.90
N LYS A 324 29.04 15.75 -1.41
CA LYS A 324 30.22 14.87 -1.56
C LYS A 324 29.91 13.71 -2.50
N THR A 325 30.92 13.15 -3.16
CA THR A 325 30.76 12.00 -4.05
C THR A 325 29.98 10.88 -3.38
N ASN A 326 28.96 10.35 -4.05
CA ASN A 326 28.19 9.21 -3.55
C ASN A 326 29.09 7.96 -3.49
N GLU A 327 29.28 7.41 -2.29
CA GLU A 327 30.17 6.28 -2.00
C GLU A 327 29.50 4.90 -2.22
N ALA A 328 28.23 4.85 -2.62
CA ALA A 328 27.51 3.60 -2.88
C ALA A 328 28.07 2.83 -4.08
N SER A 329 28.01 1.49 -4.05
CA SER A 329 28.41 0.65 -5.19
C SER A 329 27.45 0.72 -6.36
N ASN A 330 26.14 0.77 -6.08
CA ASN A 330 25.10 1.05 -7.06
C ASN A 330 24.52 2.45 -6.83
N LYS A 331 24.52 3.27 -7.87
CA LYS A 331 24.12 4.68 -7.83
C LYS A 331 22.98 5.01 -8.79
N THR A 332 22.48 4.00 -9.51
CA THR A 332 21.62 4.21 -10.68
C THR A 332 20.31 3.44 -10.57
N VAL A 333 19.23 4.06 -11.03
CA VAL A 333 17.90 3.46 -11.16
C VAL A 333 17.23 3.96 -12.43
N THR A 334 16.28 3.20 -12.98
CA THR A 334 15.54 3.58 -14.18
C THR A 334 14.04 3.66 -13.92
N CYS A 335 13.35 4.48 -14.72
CA CYS A 335 11.89 4.48 -14.83
C CYS A 335 11.46 4.81 -16.26
N LYS A 336 10.19 4.59 -16.56
CA LYS A 336 9.53 5.14 -17.76
C LYS A 336 8.94 6.50 -17.44
N LEU A 337 9.24 7.49 -18.29
CA LEU A 337 8.54 8.76 -18.30
C LEU A 337 7.68 8.82 -19.56
N THR A 338 6.40 9.07 -19.37
CA THR A 338 5.44 9.21 -20.46
C THR A 338 4.95 10.66 -20.52
N THR A 339 5.19 11.34 -21.63
CA THR A 339 4.73 12.71 -21.86
C THR A 339 3.46 12.69 -22.69
N VAL A 340 2.39 13.32 -22.19
CA VAL A 340 1.11 13.47 -22.89
C VAL A 340 0.86 14.93 -23.27
N GLY A 341 0.12 15.16 -24.36
CA GLY A 341 -0.10 16.51 -24.89
C GLY A 341 -1.00 17.39 -24.01
N LYS A 342 -1.88 16.79 -23.20
CA LYS A 342 -2.85 17.50 -22.34
C LYS A 342 -3.31 16.62 -21.17
N GLN A 343 -4.02 17.23 -20.23
CA GLN A 343 -4.74 16.49 -19.19
C GLN A 343 -6.15 16.13 -19.65
N VAL A 344 -6.65 14.95 -19.22
CA VAL A 344 -8.03 14.48 -19.44
C VAL A 344 -8.74 14.29 -18.11
N LYS A 345 -10.08 14.27 -18.12
CA LYS A 345 -10.88 13.96 -16.93
C LYS A 345 -10.50 12.55 -16.43
N ARG A 346 -10.32 12.43 -15.12
CA ARG A 346 -9.87 11.21 -14.45
C ARG A 346 -10.99 10.65 -13.57
N GLY A 347 -11.46 9.44 -13.88
CA GLY A 347 -12.39 8.69 -13.02
C GLY A 347 -11.69 7.51 -12.38
N VAL A 348 -11.56 7.55 -11.06
CA VAL A 348 -10.85 6.54 -10.25
C VAL A 348 -11.82 5.45 -9.83
N VAL A 349 -11.49 4.21 -10.18
CA VAL A 349 -12.37 3.08 -9.88
C VAL A 349 -11.99 2.47 -8.54
N VAL A 350 -12.99 2.25 -7.70
CA VAL A 350 -12.85 1.53 -6.43
C VAL A 350 -13.76 0.30 -6.48
N GLU A 351 -13.14 -0.86 -6.67
CA GLU A 351 -13.84 -2.15 -6.68
C GLU A 351 -13.81 -2.71 -5.25
N GLU A 352 -14.97 -2.84 -4.60
CA GLU A 352 -15.11 -3.24 -3.19
C GLU A 352 -15.75 -4.64 -3.11
N PHE A 353 -15.13 -5.55 -2.37
CA PHE A 353 -15.64 -6.90 -2.13
C PHE A 353 -16.47 -6.95 -0.85
N THR A 354 -17.76 -7.29 -0.99
CA THR A 354 -18.74 -7.11 0.08
C THR A 354 -19.87 -8.13 0.08
N GLY A 355 -20.81 -7.97 1.00
CA GLY A 355 -22.09 -8.68 1.03
C GLY A 355 -22.88 -8.50 2.33
N THR A 356 -24.20 -8.72 2.26
CA THR A 356 -25.12 -8.53 3.40
C THR A 356 -24.82 -9.47 4.57
N GLY A 357 -24.24 -10.64 4.31
CA GLY A 357 -23.82 -11.61 5.31
C GLY A 357 -22.52 -11.24 6.04
N CYS A 358 -21.74 -10.31 5.51
CA CYS A 358 -20.43 -9.95 6.04
C CYS A 358 -20.55 -8.99 7.24
N PRO A 359 -20.16 -9.40 8.47
CA PRO A 359 -20.40 -8.60 9.66
C PRO A 359 -19.50 -7.35 9.79
N TRP A 360 -18.40 -7.31 9.03
CA TRP A 360 -17.44 -6.19 9.02
C TRP A 360 -17.64 -5.24 7.84
N CYS A 361 -18.45 -5.63 6.84
CA CYS A 361 -18.71 -4.86 5.63
C CYS A 361 -19.47 -3.52 5.82
N PRO A 362 -20.12 -3.22 6.96
CA PRO A 362 -20.48 -1.83 7.27
C PRO A 362 -19.33 -0.84 7.13
N ARG A 363 -18.08 -1.27 7.38
CA ARG A 363 -16.88 -0.45 7.16
C ARG A 363 -16.65 -0.15 5.67
N GLY A 364 -16.87 -1.13 4.80
CA GLY A 364 -16.78 -0.92 3.36
C GLY A 364 -17.82 0.06 2.84
N LEU A 365 -19.07 -0.08 3.27
CA LEU A 365 -20.14 0.87 2.97
C LEU A 365 -19.81 2.29 3.46
N ALA A 366 -19.28 2.43 4.68
CA ALA A 366 -18.82 3.70 5.22
C ALA A 366 -17.70 4.32 4.36
N GLY A 367 -16.74 3.51 3.92
CA GLY A 367 -15.60 3.95 3.13
C GLY A 367 -15.98 4.38 1.71
N MET A 368 -16.79 3.58 1.03
CA MET A 368 -17.33 3.91 -0.29
C MET A 368 -18.17 5.19 -0.25
N LYS A 369 -19.02 5.35 0.78
CA LYS A 369 -19.78 6.59 1.00
C LYS A 369 -18.85 7.78 1.26
N LYS A 370 -17.83 7.63 2.10
CA LYS A 370 -16.84 8.69 2.38
C LYS A 370 -16.14 9.14 1.11
N LEU A 371 -15.70 8.22 0.26
CA LEU A 371 -15.07 8.53 -1.02
C LEU A 371 -16.04 9.24 -1.98
N ARG A 372 -17.28 8.76 -2.09
CA ARG A 372 -18.32 9.38 -2.91
C ARG A 372 -18.62 10.82 -2.49
N ASP A 373 -18.85 11.05 -1.20
CA ASP A 373 -19.16 12.37 -0.66
C ASP A 373 -17.98 13.34 -0.83
N THR A 374 -16.73 12.83 -0.75
CA THR A 374 -15.51 13.65 -0.81
C THR A 374 -15.08 13.97 -2.24
N PHE A 375 -15.17 13.01 -3.17
CA PHE A 375 -14.58 13.11 -4.51
C PHE A 375 -15.62 13.17 -5.65
N GLY A 376 -16.91 13.05 -5.33
CA GLY A 376 -18.01 13.26 -6.27
C GLY A 376 -17.87 12.42 -7.55
N GLU A 377 -17.92 13.07 -8.71
CA GLU A 377 -17.86 12.40 -10.01
C GLU A 377 -16.53 11.72 -10.33
N ASN A 378 -15.44 12.08 -9.64
CA ASN A 378 -14.16 11.38 -9.81
C ASN A 378 -14.19 9.99 -9.19
N PHE A 379 -15.09 9.73 -8.25
CA PHE A 379 -15.29 8.42 -7.62
C PHE A 379 -16.22 7.53 -8.43
N ILE A 380 -15.70 6.37 -8.83
CA ILE A 380 -16.42 5.32 -9.55
C ILE A 380 -16.38 4.06 -8.69
N GLY A 381 -17.38 3.90 -7.83
CA GLY A 381 -17.51 2.71 -7.00
C GLY A 381 -18.11 1.53 -7.75
N VAL A 382 -17.67 0.32 -7.40
CA VAL A 382 -18.27 -0.95 -7.82
C VAL A 382 -18.31 -1.88 -6.60
N GLY A 383 -19.46 -1.97 -5.94
CA GLY A 383 -19.76 -2.89 -4.85
C GLY A 383 -20.03 -4.29 -5.37
N ILE A 384 -19.09 -5.21 -5.15
CA ILE A 384 -19.11 -6.59 -5.64
C ILE A 384 -19.64 -7.49 -4.52
N HIS A 385 -20.96 -7.69 -4.53
CA HIS A 385 -21.66 -8.57 -3.61
C HIS A 385 -21.37 -10.04 -3.96
N GLN A 386 -20.30 -10.59 -3.39
CA GLN A 386 -19.88 -11.98 -3.62
C GLN A 386 -19.53 -12.73 -2.32
N PHE A 387 -19.67 -12.10 -1.14
CA PHE A 387 -19.35 -12.72 0.14
C PHE A 387 -20.25 -13.93 0.49
N ASN A 388 -21.56 -13.81 0.26
CA ASN A 388 -22.53 -14.88 0.51
C ASN A 388 -23.52 -15.01 -0.65
N GLN A 389 -23.73 -16.24 -1.14
CA GLN A 389 -24.65 -16.50 -2.27
C GLN A 389 -26.11 -16.15 -2.00
N SER A 390 -26.51 -16.12 -0.72
CA SER A 390 -27.85 -15.72 -0.30
C SER A 390 -28.12 -14.21 -0.40
N ASP A 391 -27.08 -13.42 -0.70
CA ASP A 391 -27.22 -11.97 -0.88
C ASP A 391 -28.20 -11.69 -2.04
N PRO A 392 -29.22 -10.84 -1.85
CA PRO A 392 -30.13 -10.46 -2.92
C PRO A 392 -29.40 -9.83 -4.13
N MET A 393 -28.28 -9.14 -3.88
CA MET A 393 -27.44 -8.45 -4.86
C MET A 393 -26.29 -9.31 -5.39
N PHE A 394 -26.25 -10.61 -5.05
CA PHE A 394 -25.17 -11.50 -5.47
C PHE A 394 -24.99 -11.52 -7.00
N CYS A 395 -23.82 -11.12 -7.48
CA CYS A 395 -23.50 -11.06 -8.91
C CYS A 395 -22.16 -11.75 -9.20
N THR A 396 -22.17 -12.77 -10.07
CA THR A 396 -20.97 -13.51 -10.48
C THR A 396 -20.32 -12.98 -11.75
N ASN A 397 -21.03 -12.13 -12.49
CA ASN A 397 -20.61 -11.60 -13.78
C ASN A 397 -19.69 -10.40 -13.58
N TYR A 398 -18.46 -10.68 -13.11
CA TYR A 398 -17.40 -9.69 -12.98
C TYR A 398 -16.02 -10.30 -13.20
N ALA A 399 -14.99 -9.46 -13.22
CA ALA A 399 -13.61 -9.89 -13.26
C ALA A 399 -13.26 -10.74 -12.03
N LYS A 400 -12.38 -11.74 -12.20
CA LYS A 400 -11.80 -12.50 -11.10
C LYS A 400 -10.71 -11.67 -10.42
N ILE A 401 -11.11 -10.83 -9.48
CA ILE A 401 -10.21 -9.94 -8.75
C ILE A 401 -9.84 -10.59 -7.42
N ASN A 402 -8.54 -10.72 -7.16
CA ASN A 402 -8.05 -11.34 -5.93
C ASN A 402 -8.10 -10.34 -4.75
N PHE A 403 -9.20 -10.36 -4.02
CA PHE A 403 -9.48 -9.48 -2.87
C PHE A 403 -9.01 -10.05 -1.52
N GLY A 404 -8.66 -11.33 -1.42
CA GLY A 404 -8.27 -11.98 -0.16
C GLY A 404 -9.44 -12.27 0.79
N GLY A 405 -10.15 -11.23 1.28
CA GLY A 405 -11.31 -11.37 2.19
C GLY A 405 -12.17 -10.11 2.27
N ALA A 406 -13.41 -10.21 2.78
CA ALA A 406 -14.33 -9.08 2.88
C ALA A 406 -14.38 -8.45 4.29
N PRO A 407 -14.52 -7.12 4.42
CA PRO A 407 -14.46 -6.16 3.32
C PRO A 407 -13.02 -5.89 2.90
N SER A 408 -12.80 -5.72 1.60
CA SER A 408 -11.56 -5.23 1.01
C SER A 408 -11.88 -4.48 -0.27
N CYS A 409 -10.97 -3.64 -0.74
CA CYS A 409 -11.11 -3.01 -2.05
C CYS A 409 -9.77 -2.95 -2.80
N LYS A 410 -9.86 -2.54 -4.06
CA LYS A 410 -8.73 -2.12 -4.88
C LYS A 410 -9.06 -0.81 -5.57
N ILE A 411 -8.12 0.14 -5.53
CA ILE A 411 -8.17 1.36 -6.34
C ILE A 411 -7.44 1.10 -7.66
N ASP A 412 -8.13 1.28 -8.78
CA ASP A 412 -7.65 1.00 -10.16
C ASP A 412 -6.99 -0.38 -10.36
N ARG A 413 -7.46 -1.40 -9.62
CA ARG A 413 -6.86 -2.75 -9.60
C ARG A 413 -5.38 -2.80 -9.19
N ASN A 414 -4.93 -1.87 -8.37
CA ASN A 414 -3.64 -1.97 -7.69
C ASN A 414 -3.71 -2.97 -6.52
N GLU A 415 -2.97 -2.70 -5.45
CA GLU A 415 -2.92 -3.56 -4.27
C GLU A 415 -4.27 -3.62 -3.55
N THR A 416 -4.50 -4.76 -2.88
CA THR A 416 -5.69 -4.92 -2.03
C THR A 416 -5.49 -4.11 -0.75
N MET A 417 -6.53 -3.38 -0.34
CA MET A 417 -6.50 -2.53 0.85
C MET A 417 -7.83 -2.56 1.60
N ASP A 418 -7.84 -1.98 2.79
CA ASP A 418 -9.07 -1.77 3.54
C ASP A 418 -9.93 -0.67 2.88
N PRO A 419 -11.23 -0.85 2.67
CA PRO A 419 -12.06 0.13 1.97
C PRO A 419 -12.32 1.43 2.75
N PHE A 420 -11.96 1.49 4.03
CA PHE A 420 -12.14 2.68 4.86
C PHE A 420 -10.81 3.28 5.31
N TYR A 421 -9.86 2.43 5.73
CA TYR A 421 -8.55 2.87 6.20
C TYR A 421 -7.50 2.94 5.09
N GLY A 422 -7.73 2.28 3.95
CA GLY A 422 -6.77 2.21 2.85
C GLY A 422 -5.49 1.48 3.26
N THR A 423 -4.35 1.99 2.81
CA THR A 423 -3.02 1.46 3.22
C THR A 423 -2.54 2.04 4.55
N GLY A 424 -3.18 3.11 5.03
CA GLY A 424 -2.85 3.82 6.26
C GLY A 424 -4.04 3.90 7.21
N ASN A 425 -4.46 5.12 7.51
CA ASN A 425 -5.57 5.40 8.43
C ASN A 425 -6.80 6.02 7.74
N ASP A 426 -6.70 6.38 6.46
CA ASP A 426 -7.80 6.96 5.68
C ASP A 426 -7.64 6.62 4.19
N ILE A 427 -8.63 5.92 3.63
CA ILE A 427 -8.69 5.57 2.20
C ILE A 427 -8.65 6.80 1.28
N CYS A 428 -9.04 7.98 1.78
CA CYS A 428 -9.02 9.21 1.00
C CYS A 428 -7.61 9.60 0.57
N ASP A 429 -6.57 9.22 1.30
CA ASP A 429 -5.19 9.53 0.94
C ASP A 429 -4.72 8.67 -0.24
N ASP A 430 -5.03 7.36 -0.22
CA ASP A 430 -4.81 6.47 -1.36
C ASP A 430 -5.58 6.93 -2.61
N PHE A 431 -6.82 7.40 -2.42
CA PHE A 431 -7.65 7.90 -3.52
C PHE A 431 -7.10 9.20 -4.12
N LYS A 432 -6.64 10.15 -3.30
CA LYS A 432 -5.99 11.39 -3.77
C LYS A 432 -4.76 11.07 -4.62
N GLU A 433 -3.95 10.10 -4.18
CA GLU A 433 -2.79 9.65 -4.96
C GLU A 433 -3.20 9.09 -6.32
N ALA A 434 -4.21 8.21 -6.36
CA ALA A 434 -4.72 7.65 -7.60
C ALA A 434 -5.37 8.69 -8.55
N LEU A 435 -6.02 9.71 -7.98
CA LEU A 435 -6.64 10.82 -8.72
C LEU A 435 -5.61 11.80 -9.29
N ALA A 436 -4.50 12.03 -8.57
CA ALA A 436 -3.42 12.91 -9.02
C ALA A 436 -2.64 12.35 -10.23
N ARG A 437 -2.73 11.04 -10.49
CA ARG A 437 -2.10 10.41 -11.65
C ARG A 437 -2.71 10.93 -12.96
N VAL A 438 -1.86 11.41 -13.85
CA VAL A 438 -2.23 11.76 -15.22
C VAL A 438 -2.58 10.49 -16.00
N ALA A 439 -3.75 10.48 -16.66
CA ALA A 439 -4.15 9.39 -17.54
C ALA A 439 -3.65 9.61 -18.97
N GLY A 440 -3.19 8.54 -19.61
CA GLY A 440 -2.81 8.50 -21.02
C GLY A 440 -3.98 8.31 -21.98
N VAL A 441 -5.18 8.02 -21.45
CA VAL A 441 -6.41 7.86 -22.24
C VAL A 441 -7.57 8.59 -21.57
N GLY A 442 -8.20 9.50 -22.30
CA GLY A 442 -9.48 10.11 -21.94
C GLY A 442 -10.62 9.16 -22.24
N VAL A 443 -11.63 9.13 -21.37
CA VAL A 443 -12.84 8.33 -21.58
C VAL A 443 -14.06 9.10 -21.08
N SER A 444 -15.14 9.03 -21.84
CA SER A 444 -16.51 9.35 -21.41
C SER A 444 -17.43 8.20 -21.78
N VAL A 445 -18.59 8.12 -21.14
CA VAL A 445 -19.60 7.09 -21.43
C VAL A 445 -20.99 7.67 -21.35
N THR A 446 -21.90 7.16 -22.17
CA THR A 446 -23.35 7.32 -22.03
C THR A 446 -24.01 5.95 -21.96
N GLY A 447 -25.23 5.91 -21.41
CA GLY A 447 -26.04 4.70 -21.37
C GLY A 447 -27.45 4.97 -21.88
N LYS A 448 -28.00 4.03 -22.66
CA LYS A 448 -29.40 4.07 -23.12
C LYS A 448 -30.12 2.81 -22.68
N LEU A 449 -31.13 2.98 -21.82
CA LEU A 449 -32.04 1.91 -21.43
C LEU A 449 -32.99 1.60 -22.59
N ASN A 450 -33.18 0.32 -22.92
CA ASN A 450 -34.13 -0.07 -23.95
C ASN A 450 -35.59 0.10 -23.46
N ALA A 451 -36.53 0.19 -24.41
CA ALA A 451 -37.95 0.44 -24.08
C ALA A 451 -38.55 -0.65 -23.16
N ASN A 452 -38.07 -1.89 -23.28
CA ASN A 452 -38.52 -3.02 -22.47
C ASN A 452 -37.88 -3.08 -21.08
N ARG A 453 -36.93 -2.18 -20.77
CA ARG A 453 -36.20 -2.09 -19.50
C ARG A 453 -35.47 -3.39 -19.13
N THR A 454 -34.93 -4.08 -20.13
CA THR A 454 -34.17 -5.33 -19.96
C THR A 454 -32.68 -5.17 -20.24
N GLU A 455 -32.30 -4.13 -20.97
CA GLU A 455 -30.92 -3.94 -21.42
C GLU A 455 -30.54 -2.46 -21.44
N VAL A 456 -29.26 -2.19 -21.23
CA VAL A 456 -28.65 -0.87 -21.37
C VAL A 456 -27.53 -0.95 -22.40
N THR A 457 -27.59 -0.13 -23.44
CA THR A 457 -26.48 0.05 -24.37
C THR A 457 -25.58 1.16 -23.86
N ALA A 458 -24.36 0.78 -23.43
CA ALA A 458 -23.31 1.72 -23.07
C ALA A 458 -22.53 2.12 -24.32
N THR A 459 -22.22 3.42 -24.46
CA THR A 459 -21.42 3.97 -25.55
C THR A 459 -20.27 4.77 -24.96
N ALA A 460 -19.04 4.28 -25.08
CA ALA A 460 -17.83 4.96 -24.66
C ALA A 460 -17.24 5.81 -25.79
N THR A 461 -16.81 7.03 -25.49
CA THR A 461 -15.94 7.84 -26.35
C THR A 461 -14.56 7.90 -25.73
N ILE A 462 -13.55 7.55 -26.52
CA ILE A 462 -12.19 7.26 -26.05
C ILE A 462 -11.24 8.17 -26.79
N GLU A 463 -10.45 8.94 -26.04
CA GLU A 463 -9.48 9.89 -26.54
C GLU A 463 -8.06 9.44 -26.15
N PRO A 464 -7.34 8.73 -27.03
CA PRO A 464 -5.99 8.26 -26.72
C PRO A 464 -4.99 9.43 -26.82
N LEU A 465 -4.28 9.70 -25.73
CA LEU A 465 -3.13 10.63 -25.73
C LEU A 465 -1.82 9.90 -26.05
N LEU A 466 -1.87 8.58 -26.14
CA LEU A 466 -0.77 7.69 -26.49
C LEU A 466 -1.32 6.55 -27.35
N SER A 467 -0.50 6.07 -28.28
CA SER A 467 -0.80 4.86 -29.01
C SER A 467 -0.53 3.63 -28.13
N GLY A 468 -1.41 2.63 -28.16
CA GLY A 468 -1.23 1.43 -27.35
C GLY A 468 -2.36 0.43 -27.45
N THR A 469 -2.10 -0.79 -26.96
CA THR A 469 -3.12 -1.83 -26.81
C THR A 469 -3.70 -1.78 -25.40
N TYR A 470 -5.03 -1.69 -25.33
CA TYR A 470 -5.79 -1.65 -24.09
C TYR A 470 -6.92 -2.69 -24.16
N GLU A 471 -7.48 -3.02 -23.00
CA GLU A 471 -8.79 -3.65 -22.91
C GLU A 471 -9.84 -2.60 -22.53
N ILE A 472 -11.09 -2.84 -22.90
CA ILE A 472 -12.23 -2.09 -22.41
C ILE A 472 -13.17 -3.03 -21.66
N ALA A 473 -13.68 -2.61 -20.51
CA ALA A 473 -14.71 -3.32 -19.78
C ALA A 473 -15.86 -2.38 -19.43
N TYR A 474 -17.06 -2.96 -19.33
CA TYR A 474 -18.26 -2.22 -18.96
C TYR A 474 -18.91 -2.83 -17.73
N ALA A 475 -19.50 -1.99 -16.88
CA ALA A 475 -20.30 -2.42 -15.74
C ALA A 475 -21.60 -1.61 -15.65
N LEU A 476 -22.66 -2.23 -15.14
CA LEU A 476 -23.90 -1.58 -14.73
C LEU A 476 -23.96 -1.67 -13.21
N ILE A 477 -24.10 -0.53 -12.55
CA ILE A 477 -24.32 -0.44 -11.11
C ILE A 477 -25.69 0.15 -10.78
N GLY A 478 -26.17 -0.07 -9.56
CA GLY A 478 -27.38 0.56 -9.03
C GLY A 478 -27.15 1.20 -7.67
N ASP A 479 -27.71 2.39 -7.50
CA ASP A 479 -27.75 3.12 -6.23
C ASP A 479 -29.12 2.99 -5.54
N GLU A 480 -29.17 3.27 -4.24
CA GLU A 480 -30.38 3.29 -3.41
C GLU A 480 -31.20 1.99 -3.40
N LEU A 481 -30.57 0.84 -3.66
CA LEU A 481 -31.26 -0.44 -3.70
C LEU A 481 -31.69 -0.85 -2.29
N THR A 482 -32.98 -1.12 -2.10
CA THR A 482 -33.55 -1.48 -0.80
C THR A 482 -34.49 -2.67 -0.90
N GLY A 483 -34.58 -3.46 0.17
CA GLY A 483 -35.58 -4.51 0.31
C GLY A 483 -35.99 -4.74 1.76
N THR A 484 -37.16 -5.35 1.96
CA THR A 484 -37.76 -5.56 3.28
C THR A 484 -37.46 -6.95 3.85
N GLY A 485 -37.09 -7.91 3.00
CA GLY A 485 -36.76 -9.28 3.39
C GLY A 485 -35.51 -9.36 4.29
N SER A 486 -35.44 -10.39 5.14
CA SER A 486 -34.31 -10.59 6.05
C SER A 486 -32.95 -10.72 5.34
N VAL A 487 -32.93 -11.22 4.10
CA VAL A 487 -31.73 -11.34 3.25
C VAL A 487 -31.13 -9.99 2.84
N TRP A 488 -31.90 -8.91 2.89
CA TRP A 488 -31.43 -7.53 2.65
C TRP A 488 -30.77 -6.89 3.87
N LYS A 489 -30.86 -7.50 5.05
CA LYS A 489 -30.29 -6.91 6.27
C LYS A 489 -28.78 -7.14 6.35
N GLN A 490 -28.01 -6.06 6.39
CA GLN A 490 -26.58 -6.07 6.59
C GLN A 490 -26.23 -6.59 7.98
N SER A 491 -25.32 -7.55 8.04
CA SER A 491 -24.71 -8.00 9.29
C SER A 491 -23.75 -6.94 9.81
N ASN A 492 -23.77 -6.66 11.11
CA ASN A 492 -23.00 -5.55 11.68
C ASN A 492 -22.42 -5.88 13.07
N ASN A 493 -21.11 -6.10 13.12
CA ASN A 493 -20.37 -6.31 14.38
C ASN A 493 -20.05 -5.00 15.12
N TYR A 494 -20.12 -3.83 14.46
CA TYR A 494 -19.87 -2.56 15.13
C TYR A 494 -20.91 -2.25 16.21
N ALA A 495 -22.13 -2.80 16.08
CA ALA A 495 -23.21 -2.69 17.05
C ALA A 495 -22.87 -3.26 18.45
N ALA A 496 -21.78 -4.03 18.60
CA ALA A 496 -21.37 -4.60 19.87
C ALA A 496 -20.79 -3.56 20.85
N ARG A 497 -20.23 -2.45 20.35
CA ARG A 497 -19.52 -1.44 21.17
C ARG A 497 -19.84 -0.02 20.73
N THR A 498 -19.73 0.92 21.65
CA THR A 498 -19.88 2.37 21.36
C THR A 498 -18.70 2.88 20.52
N PRO A 499 -18.82 4.02 19.82
CA PRO A 499 -17.70 4.59 19.06
C PRO A 499 -16.43 4.79 19.90
N ALA A 500 -16.56 5.29 21.13
CA ALA A 500 -15.45 5.48 22.05
C ALA A 500 -14.71 4.17 22.38
N GLN A 501 -15.44 3.06 22.50
CA GLN A 501 -14.84 1.73 22.73
C GLN A 501 -14.19 1.13 21.49
N TRP A 502 -14.58 1.58 20.29
CA TRP A 502 -13.91 1.27 19.04
C TRP A 502 -12.71 2.20 18.77
N GLY A 503 -12.57 3.28 19.53
CA GLY A 503 -11.55 4.30 19.28
C GLY A 503 -11.81 5.08 17.98
N THR A 504 -13.08 5.26 17.60
CA THR A 504 -13.45 5.99 16.39
C THR A 504 -14.44 7.11 16.72
N ASP A 505 -14.25 8.25 16.08
CA ASP A 505 -15.14 9.41 16.04
C ASP A 505 -15.58 9.74 14.61
N ASP A 506 -15.24 8.89 13.63
CA ASP A 506 -15.51 9.17 12.22
C ASP A 506 -17.03 9.09 11.93
N PRO A 507 -17.62 10.16 11.35
CA PRO A 507 -19.07 10.27 11.15
C PRO A 507 -19.65 9.24 10.18
N TYR A 508 -18.82 8.58 9.37
CA TYR A 508 -19.26 7.53 8.45
C TYR A 508 -19.36 6.16 9.14
N LEU A 509 -18.53 5.90 10.16
CA LEU A 509 -18.49 4.62 10.86
C LEU A 509 -19.29 4.62 12.16
N THR A 510 -19.32 5.76 12.89
CA THR A 510 -20.08 5.90 14.15
C THR A 510 -21.56 5.55 14.06
N PRO A 511 -22.31 5.76 12.94
CA PRO A 511 -23.70 5.35 12.84
C PRO A 511 -23.89 3.83 12.99
N PHE A 512 -22.90 3.01 12.63
CA PHE A 512 -22.96 1.55 12.75
C PHE A 512 -22.60 1.02 14.14
N CYS A 513 -22.02 1.85 15.01
CA CYS A 513 -21.68 1.48 16.37
C CYS A 513 -22.91 1.39 17.28
N LYS A 514 -22.75 0.76 18.46
CA LYS A 514 -23.80 0.70 19.49
C LYS A 514 -24.30 2.10 19.83
N GLY A 515 -25.63 2.29 19.78
CA GLY A 515 -26.29 3.57 20.02
C GLY A 515 -26.36 4.50 18.79
N GLY A 516 -25.71 4.14 17.67
CA GLY A 516 -25.85 4.85 16.40
C GLY A 516 -27.12 4.45 15.64
N LYS A 517 -27.45 5.20 14.58
CA LYS A 517 -28.63 4.98 13.71
C LYS A 517 -28.75 3.54 13.18
N TYR A 518 -27.60 2.92 12.90
CA TYR A 518 -27.43 1.58 12.37
C TYR A 518 -26.83 0.61 13.41
N GLY A 519 -26.88 0.97 14.70
CA GLY A 519 -26.28 0.24 15.83
C GLY A 519 -26.98 -1.06 16.24
N SER A 520 -27.44 -1.85 15.26
CA SER A 520 -28.07 -3.16 15.45
C SER A 520 -27.26 -4.25 14.76
N THR A 521 -27.32 -5.50 15.24
CA THR A 521 -26.56 -6.64 14.67
C THR A 521 -27.01 -7.01 13.24
N LYS A 522 -28.24 -6.65 12.88
CA LYS A 522 -28.82 -6.75 11.54
C LYS A 522 -29.49 -5.43 11.19
N VAL A 523 -29.05 -4.77 10.13
CA VAL A 523 -29.47 -3.42 9.77
C VAL A 523 -30.10 -3.38 8.39
N THR A 524 -31.21 -2.66 8.23
CA THR A 524 -31.77 -2.33 6.92
C THR A 524 -31.08 -1.08 6.38
N LEU A 525 -30.55 -1.19 5.17
CA LEU A 525 -29.81 -0.12 4.48
C LEU A 525 -30.37 0.08 3.08
N ALA A 526 -30.06 1.23 2.49
CA ALA A 526 -30.03 1.41 1.05
C ALA A 526 -28.60 1.16 0.58
N TYR A 527 -28.44 0.34 -0.45
CA TYR A 527 -27.14 -0.05 -0.97
C TYR A 527 -26.83 0.73 -2.24
N ASP A 528 -25.64 1.32 -2.26
CA ASP A 528 -25.11 2.13 -3.34
C ASP A 528 -23.93 1.42 -4.04
N ASP A 529 -23.59 1.85 -5.25
CA ASP A 529 -22.54 1.30 -6.12
C ASP A 529 -22.70 -0.19 -6.47
N VAL A 530 -23.89 -0.78 -6.29
CA VAL A 530 -24.09 -2.23 -6.36
C VAL A 530 -23.88 -2.74 -7.78
N LEU A 531 -22.93 -3.64 -8.00
CA LEU A 531 -22.74 -4.29 -9.30
C LEU A 531 -23.96 -5.15 -9.68
N LEU A 532 -24.59 -4.81 -10.81
CA LEU A 532 -25.75 -5.53 -11.34
C LEU A 532 -25.39 -6.44 -12.51
N SER A 533 -24.49 -5.99 -13.40
CA SER A 533 -24.07 -6.71 -14.60
C SER A 533 -22.77 -6.14 -15.14
N SER A 534 -22.08 -6.86 -16.02
CA SER A 534 -20.86 -6.35 -16.67
C SER A 534 -20.60 -7.03 -18.02
N SER A 535 -19.54 -6.59 -18.70
CA SER A 535 -19.02 -7.27 -19.89
C SER A 535 -18.31 -8.59 -19.58
N TYR A 536 -18.14 -8.97 -18.31
CA TYR A 536 -17.54 -10.23 -17.92
C TYR A 536 -18.60 -11.34 -17.82
N VAL A 537 -18.32 -12.45 -18.50
CA VAL A 537 -19.12 -13.68 -18.40
C VAL A 537 -18.22 -14.81 -17.94
N SER A 538 -18.55 -15.42 -16.81
CA SER A 538 -17.72 -16.46 -16.16
C SER A 538 -16.27 -16.01 -15.90
N GLY A 539 -16.07 -14.74 -15.59
CA GLY A 539 -14.75 -14.12 -15.34
C GLY A 539 -14.00 -13.66 -16.59
N THR A 540 -14.54 -13.89 -17.80
CA THR A 540 -13.90 -13.51 -19.06
C THR A 540 -14.57 -12.27 -19.65
N ASN A 541 -13.78 -11.22 -19.91
CA ASN A 541 -14.28 -10.01 -20.56
C ASN A 541 -14.69 -10.30 -22.01
N LYS A 542 -15.91 -9.91 -22.38
CA LYS A 542 -16.46 -10.07 -23.73
C LYS A 542 -16.43 -8.78 -24.55
N ALA A 543 -16.24 -7.63 -23.90
CA ALA A 543 -16.00 -6.38 -24.62
C ALA A 543 -14.62 -6.40 -25.26
N LYS A 544 -14.50 -5.75 -26.43
CA LYS A 544 -13.29 -5.69 -27.24
C LYS A 544 -13.09 -4.27 -27.73
N ILE A 545 -11.84 -3.88 -27.87
CA ILE A 545 -11.42 -2.63 -28.48
C ILE A 545 -10.18 -2.88 -29.33
N ASP A 546 -10.12 -2.22 -30.48
CA ASP A 546 -8.94 -2.26 -31.34
C ASP A 546 -7.79 -1.44 -30.73
N PRO A 547 -6.54 -1.68 -31.14
CA PRO A 547 -5.41 -0.86 -30.70
C PRO A 547 -5.68 0.64 -30.93
N LEU A 548 -5.42 1.42 -29.89
CA LEU A 548 -5.65 2.86 -29.89
C LEU A 548 -4.48 3.58 -30.55
N GLN A 549 -4.79 4.64 -31.29
CA GLN A 549 -3.81 5.52 -31.93
C GLN A 549 -3.92 6.91 -31.34
N GLU A 550 -2.79 7.50 -30.98
CA GLU A 550 -2.71 8.86 -30.42
C GLU A 550 -3.47 9.87 -31.30
N GLY A 551 -4.30 10.69 -30.67
CA GLY A 551 -5.08 11.73 -31.33
C GLY A 551 -6.27 11.24 -32.15
N LYS A 552 -6.49 9.93 -32.29
CA LYS A 552 -7.68 9.37 -32.96
C LYS A 552 -8.74 8.98 -31.96
N VAL A 553 -9.77 9.82 -31.85
CA VAL A 553 -10.94 9.52 -31.02
C VAL A 553 -11.69 8.32 -31.58
N VAL A 554 -12.04 7.37 -30.71
CA VAL A 554 -12.77 6.13 -31.06
C VAL A 554 -14.04 6.04 -30.22
N THR A 555 -15.11 5.50 -30.82
CA THR A 555 -16.35 5.16 -30.12
C THR A 555 -16.47 3.64 -30.02
N ASN A 556 -16.88 3.14 -28.86
CA ASN A 556 -17.11 1.71 -28.61
C ASN A 556 -18.45 1.51 -27.91
N THR A 557 -19.17 0.44 -28.25
CA THR A 557 -20.50 0.16 -27.69
C THR A 557 -20.58 -1.24 -27.11
N TYR A 558 -21.28 -1.41 -26.00
CA TYR A 558 -21.56 -2.71 -25.41
C TYR A 558 -22.95 -2.73 -24.76
N THR A 559 -23.68 -3.83 -24.92
CA THR A 559 -25.02 -4.00 -24.32
C THR A 559 -24.93 -4.85 -23.05
N LEU A 560 -25.44 -4.30 -21.95
CA LEU A 560 -25.50 -4.92 -20.64
C LEU A 560 -26.94 -5.35 -20.35
N THR A 561 -27.14 -6.62 -20.00
CA THR A 561 -28.45 -7.13 -19.59
C THR A 561 -28.69 -6.81 -18.11
N LEU A 562 -29.90 -6.32 -17.78
CA LEU A 562 -30.34 -6.13 -16.41
C LEU A 562 -30.56 -7.49 -15.72
N PRO A 563 -30.41 -7.56 -14.38
CA PRO A 563 -30.64 -8.79 -13.64
C PRO A 563 -32.10 -9.25 -13.72
N THR A 564 -32.30 -10.55 -13.86
CA THR A 564 -33.63 -11.18 -13.97
C THR A 564 -34.17 -11.72 -12.65
N LYS A 565 -33.36 -11.72 -11.59
CA LYS A 565 -33.74 -12.21 -10.26
C LYS A 565 -34.88 -11.32 -9.70
N PRO A 566 -36.06 -11.86 -9.35
CA PRO A 566 -37.24 -11.06 -8.99
C PRO A 566 -36.97 -10.02 -7.89
N VAL A 567 -36.31 -10.43 -6.79
CA VAL A 567 -36.02 -9.52 -5.66
C VAL A 567 -35.15 -8.33 -6.05
N LEU A 568 -34.27 -8.49 -7.03
CA LEU A 568 -33.38 -7.41 -7.49
C LEU A 568 -34.09 -6.52 -8.51
N LYS A 569 -34.93 -7.11 -9.36
CA LYS A 569 -35.78 -6.37 -10.29
C LYS A 569 -36.73 -5.43 -9.53
N GLU A 570 -37.42 -5.94 -8.51
CA GLU A 570 -38.29 -5.12 -7.64
C GLU A 570 -37.52 -3.99 -6.95
N ALA A 571 -36.31 -4.25 -6.47
CA ALA A 571 -35.47 -3.23 -5.84
C ALA A 571 -35.04 -2.12 -6.82
N ILE A 572 -34.69 -2.49 -8.06
CA ILE A 572 -34.36 -1.53 -9.15
C ILE A 572 -35.57 -0.70 -9.52
N GLU A 573 -36.73 -1.33 -9.73
CA GLU A 573 -37.98 -0.63 -10.07
C GLU A 573 -38.39 0.36 -8.98
N LYS A 574 -38.19 -0.01 -7.70
CA LYS A 574 -38.46 0.85 -6.56
C LYS A 574 -37.48 2.02 -6.44
N ALA A 575 -36.20 1.81 -6.72
CA ALA A 575 -35.18 2.86 -6.66
C ALA A 575 -35.34 3.87 -7.81
N GLY A 576 -35.75 3.40 -9.00
CA GLY A 576 -35.80 4.19 -10.22
C GLY A 576 -34.63 3.85 -11.16
N TYR A 577 -34.86 3.96 -12.47
CA TYR A 577 -33.83 3.62 -13.46
C TYR A 577 -32.76 4.71 -13.59
N ASP A 578 -33.07 5.93 -13.18
CA ASP A 578 -32.11 7.04 -13.02
C ASP A 578 -31.08 6.81 -11.89
N LYS A 579 -31.32 5.83 -11.02
CA LYS A 579 -30.34 5.35 -10.03
C LYS A 579 -29.38 4.31 -10.59
N LEU A 580 -29.55 3.88 -11.84
CA LEU A 580 -28.60 3.01 -12.52
C LEU A 580 -27.51 3.84 -13.19
N ALA A 581 -26.28 3.35 -13.16
CA ALA A 581 -25.19 3.96 -13.90
C ALA A 581 -24.39 2.93 -14.70
N VAL A 582 -24.00 3.31 -15.92
CA VAL A 582 -23.03 2.56 -16.71
C VAL A 582 -21.62 3.10 -16.46
N ILE A 583 -20.66 2.19 -16.43
CA ILE A 583 -19.25 2.47 -16.26
C ILE A 583 -18.51 1.91 -17.48
N ALA A 584 -17.59 2.70 -18.05
CA ALA A 584 -16.61 2.22 -19.01
C ALA A 584 -15.21 2.33 -18.39
N MET A 585 -14.44 1.24 -18.43
CA MET A 585 -13.09 1.14 -17.88
C MET A 585 -12.11 0.82 -18.99
N ILE A 586 -11.09 1.66 -19.15
CA ILE A 586 -9.93 1.35 -20.00
C ILE A 586 -8.90 0.66 -19.11
N ILE A 587 -8.48 -0.54 -19.49
CA ILE A 587 -7.60 -1.40 -18.71
C ILE A 587 -6.29 -1.58 -19.46
N ARG A 588 -5.18 -1.38 -18.76
CA ARG A 588 -3.82 -1.60 -19.27
C ARG A 588 -3.51 -3.10 -19.36
N LYS A 589 -2.49 -3.44 -20.14
CA LYS A 589 -2.01 -4.83 -20.30
C LYS A 589 -1.57 -5.50 -18.99
N ASP A 590 -1.16 -4.71 -17.99
CA ASP A 590 -0.81 -5.21 -16.64
C ASP A 590 -2.05 -5.46 -15.75
N GLY A 591 -3.26 -5.28 -16.29
CA GLY A 591 -4.53 -5.51 -15.58
C GLY A 591 -5.02 -4.31 -14.76
N LYS A 592 -4.25 -3.24 -14.64
CA LYS A 592 -4.61 -2.02 -13.90
C LYS A 592 -5.50 -1.10 -14.75
N ILE A 593 -6.35 -0.33 -14.09
CA ILE A 593 -7.27 0.59 -14.79
C ILE A 593 -6.52 1.87 -15.17
N GLU A 594 -6.49 2.16 -16.47
CA GLU A 594 -5.88 3.38 -17.03
C GLU A 594 -6.74 4.61 -16.72
N ASN A 595 -8.03 4.52 -17.00
CA ASN A 595 -9.01 5.55 -16.70
C ASN A 595 -10.42 4.96 -16.81
N ALA A 596 -11.41 5.64 -16.24
CA ALA A 596 -12.80 5.24 -16.35
C ALA A 596 -13.74 6.44 -16.37
N ALA A 597 -14.97 6.19 -16.83
CA ALA A 597 -16.06 7.14 -16.78
C ALA A 597 -17.33 6.44 -16.29
N LYS A 598 -18.21 7.20 -15.64
CA LYS A 598 -19.51 6.77 -15.12
C LYS A 598 -20.59 7.71 -15.63
N PHE A 599 -21.75 7.16 -15.96
CA PHE A 599 -22.92 7.91 -16.42
C PHE A 599 -24.20 7.31 -15.86
N TYR A 600 -24.97 8.11 -15.12
CA TYR A 600 -26.30 7.74 -14.63
C TYR A 600 -27.31 7.78 -15.79
N LEU A 601 -28.21 6.80 -15.83
CA LEU A 601 -29.23 6.73 -16.86
C LEU A 601 -30.31 7.79 -16.64
N SER A 602 -31.11 8.02 -17.68
CA SER A 602 -32.38 8.74 -17.58
C SER A 602 -33.53 7.77 -17.28
N ASN A 603 -34.57 8.25 -16.61
CA ASN A 603 -35.85 7.55 -16.49
C ASN A 603 -36.60 7.44 -17.84
N ASP A 604 -36.24 8.26 -18.82
CA ASP A 604 -36.76 8.19 -20.19
C ASP A 604 -35.89 7.24 -21.05
N PRO A 605 -36.44 6.10 -21.52
CA PRO A 605 -35.73 5.20 -22.44
C PRO A 605 -35.29 5.86 -23.76
N ALA A 606 -35.88 7.00 -24.13
CA ALA A 606 -35.55 7.78 -25.32
C ALA A 606 -34.62 8.99 -25.04
N GLY A 607 -34.47 9.41 -23.78
CA GLY A 607 -33.77 10.62 -23.40
C GLY A 607 -32.25 10.43 -23.28
N VAL A 608 -31.49 10.93 -24.26
CA VAL A 608 -30.05 11.19 -24.10
C VAL A 608 -29.89 12.67 -23.78
N GLU A 609 -29.77 13.03 -22.50
CA GLU A 609 -29.27 14.37 -22.15
C GLU A 609 -27.74 14.36 -22.22
N GLY A 610 -27.24 14.59 -23.45
CA GLY A 610 -25.96 15.23 -23.74
C GLY A 610 -24.66 14.48 -23.41
N ILE A 611 -24.12 13.74 -24.37
CA ILE A 611 -22.77 14.09 -24.84
C ILE A 611 -22.99 15.14 -25.90
N SER A 612 -22.39 16.32 -25.74
CA SER A 612 -22.15 17.20 -26.88
C SER A 612 -21.28 16.43 -27.86
N GLU A 613 -21.91 15.77 -28.82
CA GLU A 613 -21.23 15.27 -30.00
C GLU A 613 -20.54 16.48 -30.63
N ASN A 614 -19.21 16.54 -30.53
CA ASN A 614 -18.39 17.39 -31.38
C ASN A 614 -18.43 16.83 -32.81
N LYS A 615 -19.61 16.91 -33.41
CA LYS A 615 -19.91 16.76 -34.84
C LYS A 615 -20.78 17.92 -35.34
N SER A 616 -20.71 19.08 -34.69
CA SER A 616 -21.09 20.34 -35.35
C SER A 616 -19.81 21.00 -35.85
N GLU A 617 -19.85 21.53 -37.09
CA GLU A 617 -18.80 22.40 -37.62
C GLU A 617 -18.34 23.36 -36.53
N LEU A 618 -17.03 23.48 -36.31
CA LEU A 618 -16.44 24.41 -35.35
C LEU A 618 -17.01 25.83 -35.58
N LYS A 619 -17.89 26.30 -34.68
CA LYS A 619 -18.53 27.61 -34.79
C LYS A 619 -17.78 28.62 -33.95
N GLU A 620 -17.57 29.81 -34.50
CA GLU A 620 -17.15 30.97 -33.74
C GLU A 620 -18.25 31.38 -32.75
N VAL A 621 -17.95 31.39 -31.46
CA VAL A 621 -18.87 31.79 -30.38
C VAL A 621 -18.58 33.19 -29.84
N ALA A 622 -17.36 33.67 -30.03
CA ALA A 622 -16.97 35.05 -29.74
C ALA A 622 -15.69 35.44 -30.46
N ARG A 623 -15.51 36.73 -30.73
CA ARG A 623 -14.28 37.29 -31.29
C ARG A 623 -13.85 38.50 -30.48
N TYR A 624 -12.55 38.67 -30.36
CA TYR A 624 -11.93 39.75 -29.61
C TYR A 624 -10.80 40.40 -30.41
N THR A 625 -10.54 41.68 -30.13
CA THR A 625 -9.30 42.35 -30.49
C THR A 625 -8.14 41.85 -29.59
N ILE A 626 -6.90 42.19 -29.93
CA ILE A 626 -5.72 41.79 -29.15
C ILE A 626 -5.67 42.42 -27.74
N ASP A 627 -6.34 43.56 -27.52
CA ASP A 627 -6.53 44.20 -26.21
C ASP A 627 -7.70 43.60 -25.41
N GLY A 628 -8.34 42.53 -25.91
CA GLY A 628 -9.37 41.77 -25.18
C GLY A 628 -10.79 42.33 -25.28
N ARG A 629 -11.05 43.33 -26.13
CA ARG A 629 -12.42 43.81 -26.36
C ARG A 629 -13.19 42.87 -27.28
N ARG A 630 -14.41 42.51 -26.89
CA ARG A 630 -15.31 41.69 -27.71
C ARG A 630 -15.79 42.48 -28.93
N ILE A 631 -15.74 41.86 -30.10
CA ILE A 631 -16.18 42.42 -31.39
C ILE A 631 -17.14 41.45 -32.08
N SER A 632 -18.10 41.98 -32.84
CA SER A 632 -19.13 41.22 -33.55
C SER A 632 -18.84 41.01 -35.04
N THR A 633 -17.83 41.71 -35.58
CA THR A 633 -17.38 41.60 -36.97
C THR A 633 -15.85 41.56 -37.04
N PRO A 634 -15.24 40.91 -38.05
CA PRO A 634 -13.79 40.90 -38.22
C PRO A 634 -13.23 42.31 -38.41
N GLN A 635 -12.18 42.67 -37.67
CA GLN A 635 -11.48 43.94 -37.83
C GLN A 635 -10.12 43.72 -38.48
N ARG A 636 -9.66 44.66 -39.30
CA ARG A 636 -8.33 44.59 -39.93
C ARG A 636 -7.23 44.45 -38.86
N GLY A 637 -6.36 43.45 -39.00
CA GLY A 637 -5.35 43.09 -38.01
C GLY A 637 -5.63 41.76 -37.30
N LEU A 638 -4.99 41.54 -36.15
CA LEU A 638 -5.07 40.28 -35.41
C LEU A 638 -6.33 40.21 -34.54
N ASN A 639 -7.13 39.18 -34.77
CA ASN A 639 -8.36 38.88 -34.04
C ASN A 639 -8.16 37.59 -33.24
N ILE A 640 -8.73 37.51 -32.05
CA ILE A 640 -8.76 36.32 -31.21
C ILE A 640 -10.17 35.72 -31.32
N VAL A 641 -10.30 34.52 -31.87
CA VAL A 641 -11.59 33.86 -32.10
C VAL A 641 -11.74 32.71 -31.13
N LYS A 642 -12.82 32.70 -30.35
CA LYS A 642 -13.21 31.61 -29.46
C LYS A 642 -14.18 30.70 -30.19
N MET A 643 -13.90 29.40 -30.17
CA MET A 643 -14.68 28.37 -30.86
C MET A 643 -15.64 27.65 -29.89
N SER A 644 -16.64 26.98 -30.45
CA SER A 644 -17.68 26.25 -29.71
C SER A 644 -17.16 25.09 -28.85
N ASP A 645 -15.98 24.57 -29.15
CA ASP A 645 -15.29 23.53 -28.36
C ASP A 645 -14.42 24.10 -27.21
N GLY A 646 -14.46 25.43 -27.01
CA GLY A 646 -13.69 26.12 -25.99
C GLY A 646 -12.26 26.50 -26.43
N SER A 647 -11.81 26.08 -27.61
CA SER A 647 -10.51 26.48 -28.16
C SER A 647 -10.51 27.96 -28.56
N THR A 648 -9.31 28.54 -28.67
CA THR A 648 -9.10 29.93 -29.09
C THR A 648 -8.05 29.97 -30.20
N VAL A 649 -8.36 30.61 -31.32
CA VAL A 649 -7.48 30.73 -32.49
C VAL A 649 -7.20 32.19 -32.83
N LYS A 650 -5.99 32.48 -33.31
CA LYS A 650 -5.61 33.83 -33.77
C LYS A 650 -5.84 33.92 -35.28
N VAL A 651 -6.66 34.87 -35.71
CA VAL A 651 -7.02 35.09 -37.13
C VAL A 651 -6.52 36.45 -37.57
N LEU A 652 -5.68 36.50 -38.61
CA LEU A 652 -5.24 37.75 -39.23
C LEU A 652 -6.21 38.14 -40.35
N VAL A 653 -6.91 39.27 -40.19
CA VAL A 653 -7.82 39.83 -41.18
C VAL A 653 -7.07 40.90 -41.95
N LYS A 654 -6.90 40.72 -43.28
CA LYS A 654 -6.07 41.59 -44.13
C LYS A 654 -6.74 42.89 -44.52
#